data_AF-A0A1I5UZK1-F1
#
_entry.id   AF-A0A1I5UZK1-F1
#
_cell.length_a   1.000
_cell.length_b   1.000
_cell.length_c   1.000
_cell.angle_alpha   90.00
_cell.angle_beta   90.00
_cell.angle_gamma   90.00
#
_symmetry.space_group_name_H-M   'P 1'
#
loop_
_entity.id
_entity.type
_entity.pdbx_description
1 polymer ?
#
loop_
_entity_poly.entity_id
_entity_poly.type
_entity_poly.pdbx_seq_one_letter_code
_entity_poly.pdbx_strand_id
1 'polypeptide(L)'
;MQSRCIKCFSLLLIVLACCFNVHAQNTPVHFSFSTERKNDSLVYLKIKAKLDKSFLLFSVKPLNTDDAFISQLNLDSNAAKYLVDTSITQSSNLQLINDENTATTFRAFADSAIISYPLKIKKEDSAVIKGSFAWLGKTGDEFPSGEEKIEVTVAPEKASITGINITDEKPKGWLNFFWIGLIAGLIAVFTPCLYPLFPVTITYFMHHYGGKKQGRKNALFYSLCIILIYGIPTTLLTLIFGDTTLYKISIHPVTNLLFFAIFIVFALSFFGLFDITLPSSWSTRTDKLAGKKGYIGIFFMALTLVIVSFSCTGIVAGQLLSYLSSEGIAAGPIAGMFGFGVGLALPFTILALFPSLVHSLPKSGGWLNTVKVSFAFIELALALKFLSNVDLIYKWRLLDREIFIALWIVLAILLGIYLLGKIKFYHDSDVKHLTITRLFFAIAAFTFALYLLPGMWGAPLKALSGWLPPDYTLDFNLSRVHINAGSNNSDETKSAALPPKKFADKISAPHGLTAYFDLDEGIAAAKALHKPVMLDFTGYSCSNCRRMEAEVWSDPEVLKRISENFVLVSLYVDEPTELAADERYKNARGEEVENVGDRNLDYEITKFGSNAQPLYMFITADQKILSNIKYGYDPDIDKFIKHLDAAKAAFESEEAAP
;
A
#
# COMPACT_ATOMS: atom_id res chain seq x y z
N MET A 1 -13.09 12.93 -33.69
CA MET A 1 -12.78 12.94 -32.23
C MET A 1 -11.33 12.53 -31.90
N GLN A 2 -10.68 11.60 -32.62
CA GLN A 2 -9.29 11.17 -32.36
C GLN A 2 -8.22 12.28 -32.45
N SER A 3 -8.31 13.20 -33.42
CA SER A 3 -7.28 14.25 -33.63
C SER A 3 -7.18 15.26 -32.47
N ARG A 4 -8.28 15.53 -31.77
CA ARG A 4 -8.30 16.46 -30.61
C ARG A 4 -7.71 15.83 -29.34
N CYS A 5 -7.93 14.53 -29.12
CA CYS A 5 -7.29 13.79 -28.02
C CYS A 5 -5.76 13.68 -28.20
N ILE A 6 -5.30 13.47 -29.43
CA ILE A 6 -3.86 13.38 -29.76
C ILE A 6 -3.15 14.72 -29.49
N LYS A 7 -3.79 15.85 -29.82
CA LYS A 7 -3.23 17.17 -29.54
C LYS A 7 -3.21 17.50 -28.04
N CYS A 8 -4.27 17.18 -27.29
CA CYS A 8 -4.27 17.39 -25.83
C CYS A 8 -3.24 16.49 -25.11
N PHE A 9 -3.05 15.25 -25.57
CA PHE A 9 -2.12 14.32 -24.95
C PHE A 9 -0.66 14.63 -25.29
N SER A 10 -0.38 15.07 -26.53
CA SER A 10 0.94 15.56 -26.93
C SER A 10 1.31 16.86 -26.21
N LEU A 11 0.34 17.76 -25.99
CA LEU A 11 0.55 18.97 -25.19
C LEU A 11 0.87 18.63 -23.72
N LEU A 12 0.20 17.61 -23.15
CA LEU A 12 0.47 17.13 -21.79
C LEU A 12 1.88 16.53 -21.66
N LEU A 13 2.35 15.83 -22.71
CA LEU A 13 3.69 15.22 -22.76
C LEU A 13 4.79 16.26 -22.94
N ILE A 14 4.54 17.34 -23.69
CA ILE A 14 5.46 18.47 -23.82
C ILE A 14 5.50 19.30 -22.52
N VAL A 15 4.37 19.43 -21.83
CA VAL A 15 4.32 20.08 -20.50
C VAL A 15 5.04 19.23 -19.45
N LEU A 16 4.94 17.90 -19.48
CA LEU A 16 5.71 17.02 -18.60
C LEU A 16 7.22 17.02 -18.92
N ALA A 17 7.59 17.13 -20.20
CA ALA A 17 8.99 17.17 -20.62
C ALA A 17 9.67 18.53 -20.36
N CYS A 18 8.93 19.64 -20.41
CA CYS A 18 9.44 20.96 -20.06
C CYS A 18 9.66 21.16 -18.55
N CYS A 19 9.05 20.34 -17.68
CA CYS A 19 9.34 20.38 -16.24
C CYS A 19 10.69 19.77 -15.86
N PHE A 20 11.43 19.15 -16.80
CA PHE A 20 12.70 18.46 -16.52
C PHE A 20 13.97 19.18 -17.01
N ASN A 21 13.87 20.39 -17.57
CA ASN A 21 15.04 21.18 -17.94
C ASN A 21 15.01 22.55 -17.28
N VAL A 22 15.49 22.63 -16.04
CA VAL A 22 15.98 23.89 -15.47
C VAL A 22 17.50 23.89 -15.55
N HIS A 23 18.00 24.90 -16.25
CA HIS A 23 19.40 25.30 -16.37
C HIS A 23 20.10 25.29 -15.01
N ALA A 24 21.07 24.40 -14.81
CA ALA A 24 22.02 24.50 -13.69
C ALA A 24 23.07 25.56 -14.04
N GLN A 25 22.83 26.82 -13.68
CA GLN A 25 23.92 27.77 -13.45
C GLN A 25 24.54 27.42 -12.10
N ASN A 26 25.85 27.13 -12.11
CA ASN A 26 26.60 26.70 -10.95
C ASN A 26 26.84 27.90 -10.02
N THR A 27 25.87 28.25 -9.18
CA THR A 27 25.98 29.29 -8.15
C THR A 27 26.39 28.66 -6.81
N PRO A 28 27.30 29.29 -6.04
CA PRO A 28 27.83 28.74 -4.77
C PRO A 28 26.81 28.74 -3.60
N VAL A 29 25.57 29.13 -3.87
CA VAL A 29 24.46 29.12 -2.93
C VAL A 29 23.25 28.49 -3.60
N HIS A 30 22.62 27.52 -2.92
CA HIS A 30 21.38 26.90 -3.36
C HIS A 30 20.24 27.27 -2.42
N PHE A 31 19.27 28.05 -2.90
CA PHE A 31 18.06 28.33 -2.14
C PHE A 31 16.94 27.34 -2.48
N SER A 32 16.16 26.99 -1.46
CA SER A 32 14.93 26.24 -1.59
C SER A 32 13.81 26.98 -0.87
N PHE A 33 12.74 27.27 -1.61
CA PHE A 33 11.59 28.01 -1.13
C PHE A 33 10.46 27.03 -0.84
N SER A 34 9.92 27.06 0.37
CA SER A 34 8.83 26.16 0.79
C SER A 34 7.81 26.91 1.63
N THR A 35 6.56 26.47 1.62
CA THR A 35 5.49 27.06 2.45
C THR A 35 4.93 26.01 3.39
N GLU A 36 4.88 26.33 4.68
CA GLU A 36 4.39 25.43 5.73
C GLU A 36 3.20 26.09 6.44
N ARG A 37 2.00 25.51 6.29
CA ARG A 37 0.79 25.99 6.95
C ARG A 37 0.80 25.50 8.40
N LYS A 38 0.88 26.42 9.35
CA LYS A 38 0.91 26.07 10.79
C LYS A 38 -0.51 25.91 11.35
N ASN A 39 -1.44 26.80 10.97
CA ASN A 39 -2.84 26.81 11.41
C ASN A 39 -3.78 27.28 10.27
N ASP A 40 -5.10 27.25 10.49
CA ASP A 40 -6.18 27.62 9.52
C ASP A 40 -6.04 29.01 8.85
N SER A 41 -5.21 29.91 9.39
CA SER A 41 -5.01 31.28 8.88
C SER A 41 -3.56 31.74 8.75
N LEU A 42 -2.57 30.90 9.11
CA LEU A 42 -1.15 31.28 9.17
C LEU A 42 -0.28 30.27 8.41
N VAL A 43 0.41 30.76 7.38
CA VAL A 43 1.34 30.01 6.53
C VAL A 43 2.72 30.65 6.63
N TYR A 44 3.78 29.88 6.83
CA TYR A 44 5.16 30.37 6.83
C TYR A 44 5.80 30.10 5.47
N LEU A 45 6.29 31.14 4.80
CA LEU A 45 7.23 31.01 3.68
C LEU A 45 8.63 30.83 4.26
N LYS A 46 9.18 29.62 4.15
CA LYS A 46 10.53 29.26 4.57
C LYS A 46 11.47 29.30 3.37
N ILE A 47 12.44 30.20 3.45
CA ILE A 47 13.59 30.28 2.54
C ILE A 47 14.74 29.54 3.22
N LYS A 48 15.14 28.39 2.66
CA LYS A 48 16.29 27.62 3.14
C LYS A 48 17.45 27.78 2.17
N ALA A 49 18.56 28.35 2.61
CA ALA A 49 19.79 28.46 1.84
C ALA A 49 20.79 27.41 2.34
N LYS A 50 21.36 26.62 1.43
CA LYS A 50 22.51 25.75 1.69
C LYS A 50 23.75 26.40 1.07
N LEU A 51 24.78 26.61 1.88
CA LEU A 51 25.99 27.36 1.53
C LEU A 51 27.17 26.40 1.38
N ASP A 52 28.02 26.60 0.37
CA ASP A 52 29.27 25.85 0.25
C ASP A 52 30.30 26.28 1.32
N LYS A 53 31.23 25.37 1.67
CA LYS A 53 32.26 25.64 2.68
C LYS A 53 33.07 26.87 2.29
N SER A 54 33.17 27.86 3.18
CA SER A 54 33.80 29.20 3.03
C SER A 54 32.94 30.35 2.46
N PHE A 55 31.64 30.12 2.18
CA PHE A 55 30.71 31.18 1.76
C PHE A 55 29.89 31.73 2.95
N LEU A 56 29.76 33.05 3.04
CA LEU A 56 28.99 33.77 4.06
C LEU A 56 27.81 34.52 3.44
N LEU A 57 26.59 34.29 3.93
CA LEU A 57 25.37 34.97 3.42
C LEU A 57 24.93 36.07 4.38
N PHE A 58 24.70 37.29 3.89
CA PHE A 58 24.29 38.42 4.75
C PHE A 58 22.84 38.33 5.21
N SER A 59 22.58 38.72 6.47
CA SER A 59 21.27 38.67 7.11
C SER A 59 20.24 39.61 6.47
N VAL A 60 18.96 39.32 6.68
CA VAL A 60 17.81 40.12 6.23
C VAL A 60 17.39 41.21 7.23
N LYS A 61 17.99 41.24 8.43
CA LYS A 61 17.74 42.32 9.42
C LYS A 61 18.94 43.27 9.46
N PRO A 62 18.75 44.58 9.22
CA PRO A 62 19.82 45.57 9.37
C PRO A 62 20.25 45.68 10.83
N LEU A 63 21.53 45.97 11.08
CA LEU A 63 22.06 46.22 12.41
C LEU A 63 21.90 47.71 12.79
N ASN A 64 22.03 48.62 11.83
CA ASN A 64 21.81 50.06 11.94
C ASN A 64 20.96 50.63 10.77
N THR A 65 20.45 51.86 10.89
CA THR A 65 19.53 52.48 9.92
C THR A 65 20.12 52.74 8.53
N ASP A 66 21.45 52.70 8.37
CA ASP A 66 22.16 52.95 7.09
C ASP A 66 22.96 51.71 6.59
N ASP A 67 22.63 50.49 7.04
CA ASP A 67 23.31 49.27 6.60
C ASP A 67 22.99 48.91 5.13
N ALA A 68 24.00 48.99 4.26
CA ALA A 68 23.89 48.66 2.84
C ALA A 68 24.01 47.15 2.53
N PHE A 69 24.37 46.31 3.51
CA PHE A 69 24.71 44.90 3.32
C PHE A 69 23.64 43.96 3.89
N ILE A 70 22.45 43.95 3.27
CA ILE A 70 21.33 43.08 3.65
C ILE A 70 20.74 42.34 2.45
N SER A 71 20.34 41.08 2.67
CA SER A 71 19.54 40.34 1.68
C SER A 71 18.07 40.74 1.81
N GLN A 72 17.38 41.01 0.69
CA GLN A 72 16.02 41.55 0.69
C GLN A 72 15.04 40.67 -0.07
N LEU A 73 13.84 40.51 0.49
CA LEU A 73 12.71 39.85 -0.15
C LEU A 73 11.78 40.90 -0.76
N ASN A 74 11.66 40.90 -2.08
CA ASN A 74 10.74 41.75 -2.83
C ASN A 74 9.56 40.90 -3.32
N LEU A 75 8.37 41.12 -2.78
CA LEU A 75 7.14 40.43 -3.21
C LEU A 75 6.33 41.32 -4.15
N ASP A 76 5.68 40.71 -5.16
CA ASP A 76 4.76 41.42 -6.04
C ASP A 76 3.57 42.01 -5.27
N SER A 77 2.93 43.07 -5.80
CA SER A 77 1.86 43.81 -5.12
C SER A 77 0.63 42.98 -4.71
N ASN A 78 0.44 41.79 -5.29
CA ASN A 78 -0.59 40.82 -4.88
C ASN A 78 -0.14 39.91 -3.74
N ALA A 79 1.15 39.55 -3.66
CA ALA A 79 1.71 38.73 -2.60
C ALA A 79 1.99 39.55 -1.33
N ALA A 80 2.34 40.84 -1.49
CA ALA A 80 2.59 41.77 -0.38
C ALA A 80 1.37 41.98 0.55
N LYS A 81 0.14 41.74 0.05
CA LYS A 81 -1.11 41.84 0.84
C LYS A 81 -1.24 40.78 1.94
N TYR A 82 -0.50 39.68 1.84
CA TYR A 82 -0.57 38.56 2.79
C TYR A 82 0.50 38.63 3.88
N LEU A 83 1.49 39.52 3.77
CA LEU A 83 2.54 39.70 4.77
C LEU A 83 1.96 40.31 6.06
N VAL A 84 2.30 39.71 7.20
CA VAL A 84 2.04 40.28 8.53
C VAL A 84 3.35 40.82 9.08
N ASP A 85 3.33 42.08 9.51
CA ASP A 85 4.52 42.85 9.87
C ASP A 85 5.37 42.22 11.00
N THR A 86 6.69 42.30 10.81
CA THR A 86 7.81 42.28 11.79
C THR A 86 7.95 41.17 12.86
N SER A 87 7.72 39.90 12.52
CA SER A 87 8.26 38.76 13.31
C SER A 87 9.06 37.77 12.46
N ILE A 88 10.05 38.27 11.70
CA ILE A 88 11.00 37.42 10.97
C ILE A 88 11.78 36.59 12.00
N THR A 89 11.62 35.26 11.92
CA THR A 89 12.36 34.28 12.70
C THR A 89 13.49 33.73 11.83
N GLN A 90 14.73 33.92 12.28
CA GLN A 90 15.95 33.41 11.65
C GLN A 90 16.49 32.29 12.54
N SER A 91 16.74 31.11 11.98
CA SER A 91 17.30 30.00 12.73
C SER A 91 18.51 29.39 12.03
N SER A 92 19.52 29.13 12.87
CA SER A 92 20.85 28.51 12.67
C SER A 92 22.03 29.40 12.27
N ASN A 93 23.12 29.24 13.05
CA ASN A 93 24.51 29.71 12.91
C ASN A 93 24.78 31.17 12.48
N LEU A 94 24.14 32.12 13.17
CA LEU A 94 24.42 33.56 13.04
C LEU A 94 25.77 33.91 13.67
N GLN A 95 26.72 34.40 12.87
CA GLN A 95 28.01 34.88 13.36
C GLN A 95 28.13 36.39 13.13
N LEU A 96 28.67 37.10 14.13
CA LEU A 96 29.08 38.50 14.03
C LEU A 96 30.52 38.51 13.54
N ILE A 97 30.74 39.02 12.33
CA ILE A 97 32.07 39.08 11.74
C ILE A 97 32.46 40.55 11.65
N ASN A 98 33.58 40.89 12.29
CA ASN A 98 34.21 42.19 12.20
C ASN A 98 35.25 42.12 11.09
N ASP A 99 35.06 42.90 10.03
CA ASP A 99 35.97 42.92 8.88
C ASP A 99 36.97 44.08 9.04
N GLU A 100 38.25 43.77 9.21
CA GLU A 100 39.31 44.77 9.39
C GLU A 100 39.54 45.63 8.13
N ASN A 101 39.12 45.15 6.95
CA ASN A 101 39.30 45.87 5.67
C ASN A 101 38.22 46.93 5.38
N THR A 102 37.00 46.82 5.95
CA THR A 102 35.90 47.78 5.72
C THR A 102 35.44 48.52 6.98
N ALA A 103 36.10 48.28 8.13
CA ALA A 103 35.81 48.90 9.42
C ALA A 103 34.32 48.85 9.83
N THR A 104 33.61 47.78 9.46
CA THR A 104 32.16 47.63 9.65
C THR A 104 31.80 46.21 10.11
N THR A 105 30.80 46.11 11.00
CA THR A 105 30.37 44.86 11.64
C THR A 105 29.11 44.34 10.97
N PHE A 106 29.13 43.13 10.38
CA PHE A 106 27.94 42.57 9.72
C PHE A 106 27.51 41.21 10.32
N ARG A 107 26.21 40.91 10.21
CA ARG A 107 25.64 39.60 10.58
C ARG A 107 25.54 38.71 9.35
N ALA A 108 26.26 37.59 9.36
CA ALA A 108 26.22 36.61 8.28
C ALA A 108 25.91 35.20 8.79
N PHE A 109 25.30 34.39 7.93
CA PHE A 109 25.06 32.97 8.15
C PHE A 109 26.23 32.16 7.56
N ALA A 110 26.71 31.18 8.34
CA ALA A 110 27.67 30.17 7.91
C ALA A 110 26.98 28.80 7.79
N ASP A 111 27.35 27.99 6.79
CA ASP A 111 26.85 26.64 6.46
C ASP A 111 25.39 26.54 5.99
N SER A 112 24.43 27.11 6.70
CA SER A 112 23.01 27.09 6.29
C SER A 112 22.20 28.22 6.90
N ALA A 113 21.21 28.74 6.16
CA ALA A 113 20.29 29.76 6.66
C ALA A 113 18.84 29.34 6.46
N ILE A 114 18.00 29.50 7.50
CA ILE A 114 16.54 29.35 7.40
C ILE A 114 15.88 30.67 7.79
N ILE A 115 15.24 31.31 6.82
CA ILE A 115 14.52 32.57 6.99
C ILE A 115 13.03 32.30 6.80
N SER A 116 12.21 32.61 7.81
CA SER A 116 10.77 32.35 7.78
C SER A 116 9.95 33.65 7.80
N TYR A 117 9.06 33.82 6.82
CA TYR A 117 8.11 34.93 6.73
C TYR A 117 6.67 34.45 6.98
N PRO A 118 5.95 35.00 7.98
CA PRO A 118 4.56 34.66 8.20
C PRO A 118 3.63 35.34 7.19
N LEU A 119 2.68 34.58 6.65
CA LEU A 119 1.68 34.99 5.67
C LEU A 119 0.29 34.60 6.15
N LYS A 120 -0.68 35.52 6.05
CA LYS A 120 -2.05 35.30 6.52
C LYS A 120 -2.98 34.90 5.37
N ILE A 121 -3.12 33.60 5.12
CA ILE A 121 -3.94 33.04 4.02
C ILE A 121 -5.03 32.14 4.62
N LYS A 122 -6.30 32.38 4.26
CA LYS A 122 -7.46 31.62 4.77
C LYS A 122 -7.44 30.16 4.28
N LYS A 123 -8.24 29.30 4.92
CA LYS A 123 -8.27 27.85 4.72
C LYS A 123 -8.68 27.41 3.31
N GLU A 124 -9.56 28.18 2.68
CA GLU A 124 -10.20 27.85 1.39
C GLU A 124 -9.46 28.43 0.18
N ASP A 125 -8.54 29.37 0.40
CA ASP A 125 -7.89 30.14 -0.66
C ASP A 125 -6.57 29.49 -1.11
N SER A 126 -6.43 29.26 -2.42
CA SER A 126 -5.13 29.00 -3.05
C SER A 126 -4.46 30.32 -3.42
N ALA A 127 -3.22 30.56 -2.97
CA ALA A 127 -2.49 31.78 -3.30
C ALA A 127 -1.16 31.44 -3.96
N VAL A 128 -0.87 32.06 -5.11
CA VAL A 128 0.45 31.98 -5.75
C VAL A 128 1.28 33.17 -5.27
N ILE A 129 2.39 32.88 -4.61
CA ILE A 129 3.31 33.88 -4.07
C ILE A 129 4.42 34.06 -5.09
N LYS A 130 4.43 35.23 -5.74
CA LYS A 130 5.45 35.64 -6.70
C LYS A 130 6.29 36.78 -6.14
N GLY A 131 7.59 36.70 -6.36
CA GLY A 131 8.54 37.74 -5.98
C GLY A 131 9.96 37.38 -6.35
N SER A 132 10.91 38.15 -5.86
CA SER A 132 12.34 37.89 -5.98
C SER A 132 13.04 38.04 -4.64
N PHE A 133 14.04 37.19 -4.42
CA PHE A 133 14.94 37.31 -3.28
C PHE A 133 16.30 37.77 -3.79
N ALA A 134 16.64 39.01 -3.48
CA ALA A 134 17.94 39.59 -3.74
C ALA A 134 18.88 39.19 -2.59
N TRP A 135 19.89 38.39 -2.89
CA TRP A 135 20.86 37.93 -1.92
C TRP A 135 22.23 38.57 -2.14
N LEU A 136 22.91 38.82 -1.02
CA LEU A 136 24.28 39.30 -1.00
C LEU A 136 25.10 38.34 -0.13
N GLY A 137 26.29 37.96 -0.58
CA GLY A 137 27.21 37.13 0.20
C GLY A 137 28.66 37.58 0.06
N LYS A 138 29.55 36.90 0.78
CA LYS A 138 31.00 37.13 0.74
C LYS A 138 31.73 35.79 0.58
N THR A 139 32.76 35.77 -0.27
CA THR A 139 33.68 34.63 -0.44
C THR A 139 35.08 35.18 -0.62
N GLY A 140 35.97 35.00 0.37
CA GLY A 140 37.27 35.66 0.36
C GLY A 140 37.13 37.19 0.41
N ASP A 141 37.72 37.93 -0.54
CA ASP A 141 37.60 39.39 -0.68
C ASP A 141 36.53 39.82 -1.70
N GLU A 142 35.79 38.87 -2.29
CA GLU A 142 34.75 39.14 -3.28
C GLU A 142 33.34 39.14 -2.65
N PHE A 143 32.46 40.02 -3.15
CA PHE A 143 31.08 40.19 -2.70
C PHE A 143 30.07 39.77 -3.79
N PRO A 144 29.85 38.46 -4.01
CA PRO A 144 28.87 37.99 -4.97
C PRO A 144 27.44 38.35 -4.55
N SER A 145 26.65 38.82 -5.51
CA SER A 145 25.23 39.11 -5.36
C SER A 145 24.41 38.46 -6.47
N GLY A 146 23.16 38.14 -6.19
CA GLY A 146 22.26 37.50 -7.15
C GLY A 146 20.80 37.70 -6.78
N GLU A 147 19.93 37.47 -7.75
CA GLU A 147 18.49 37.57 -7.55
C GLU A 147 17.82 36.26 -7.98
N GLU A 148 17.15 35.59 -7.04
CA GLU A 148 16.41 34.38 -7.33
C GLU A 148 14.91 34.65 -7.36
N LYS A 149 14.25 34.16 -8.42
CA LYS A 149 12.81 34.30 -8.57
C LYS A 149 12.08 33.27 -7.72
N ILE A 150 11.14 33.75 -6.93
CA ILE A 150 10.27 32.95 -6.08
C ILE A 150 8.92 32.83 -6.76
N GLU A 151 8.52 31.60 -7.07
CA GLU A 151 7.15 31.26 -7.45
C GLU A 151 6.73 30.02 -6.66
N VAL A 152 5.99 30.24 -5.56
CA VAL A 152 5.52 29.15 -4.70
C VAL A 152 4.01 29.22 -4.56
N THR A 153 3.34 28.12 -4.89
CA THR A 153 1.88 27.99 -4.80
C THR A 153 1.50 27.40 -3.46
N VAL A 154 0.76 28.17 -2.65
CA VAL A 154 0.11 27.66 -1.44
C VAL A 154 -1.17 26.94 -1.86
N ALA A 155 -1.12 25.61 -1.85
CA ALA A 155 -2.28 24.76 -2.14
C ALA A 155 -3.31 24.82 -0.99
N PRO A 156 -4.62 24.76 -1.29
CA PRO A 156 -5.63 24.48 -0.27
C PRO A 156 -5.39 23.08 0.30
N GLU A 157 -5.84 22.82 1.53
CA GLU A 157 -5.54 21.56 2.19
C GLU A 157 -6.13 20.37 1.41
N LYS A 158 -5.20 19.66 0.74
CA LYS A 158 -5.24 18.38 -0.01
C LYS A 158 -5.68 18.38 -1.48
N ALA A 159 -4.71 18.05 -2.34
CA ALA A 159 -4.70 16.78 -3.09
C ALA A 159 -3.28 16.47 -3.62
N SER A 160 -2.68 15.37 -3.16
CA SER A 160 -1.63 14.62 -3.88
C SER A 160 -2.15 13.20 -4.10
N ILE A 161 -2.03 12.74 -5.34
CA ILE A 161 -2.60 11.49 -5.84
C ILE A 161 -1.44 10.49 -5.97
N THR A 162 -1.38 9.50 -5.07
CA THR A 162 -0.95 8.11 -5.31
C THR A 162 -1.04 7.34 -3.99
N GLY A 163 -1.73 6.20 -4.00
CA GLY A 163 -1.99 5.37 -2.83
C GLY A 163 -3.39 5.60 -2.28
N ILE A 164 -4.25 4.59 -2.37
CA ILE A 164 -5.58 4.62 -1.77
C ILE A 164 -5.40 4.60 -0.24
N ASN A 165 -5.31 5.77 0.37
CA ASN A 165 -5.63 5.96 1.79
C ASN A 165 -7.14 6.12 1.88
N ILE A 166 -7.79 5.10 2.43
CA ILE A 166 -9.17 5.18 2.87
C ILE A 166 -9.18 6.18 4.02
N THR A 167 -9.55 7.43 3.71
CA THR A 167 -9.97 8.53 4.59
C THR A 167 -9.59 8.44 6.09
N ASP A 168 -8.68 9.32 6.54
CA ASP A 168 -8.42 9.72 7.94
C ASP A 168 -9.60 10.49 8.60
N GLU A 169 -10.84 10.14 8.27
CA GLU A 169 -11.98 10.43 9.15
C GLU A 169 -12.63 9.11 9.53
N LYS A 170 -12.60 8.81 10.84
CA LYS A 170 -13.29 7.67 11.46
C LYS A 170 -14.67 7.50 10.84
N PRO A 171 -14.94 6.43 10.08
CA PRO A 171 -16.24 6.13 9.48
C PRO A 171 -17.36 5.94 10.51
N LYS A 172 -17.92 7.03 11.04
CA LYS A 172 -19.14 6.93 11.84
C LYS A 172 -20.34 6.82 10.91
N GLY A 173 -20.61 5.63 10.37
CA GLY A 173 -21.88 5.35 9.70
C GLY A 173 -21.91 4.12 8.80
N TRP A 174 -23.00 3.36 8.91
CA TRP A 174 -23.31 2.21 8.08
C TRP A 174 -23.18 2.49 6.57
N LEU A 175 -23.53 3.72 6.16
CA LEU A 175 -23.45 4.18 4.77
C LEU A 175 -22.00 4.35 4.27
N ASN A 176 -21.05 4.75 5.12
CA ASN A 176 -19.66 4.94 4.68
C ASN A 176 -19.00 3.59 4.38
N PHE A 177 -19.22 2.60 5.26
CA PHE A 177 -18.79 1.22 5.01
C PHE A 177 -19.37 0.65 3.72
N PHE A 178 -20.64 0.95 3.43
CA PHE A 178 -21.28 0.55 2.17
C PHE A 178 -20.60 1.19 0.95
N TRP A 179 -20.27 2.49 1.00
CA TRP A 179 -19.58 3.16 -0.11
C TRP A 179 -18.17 2.63 -0.34
N ILE A 180 -17.41 2.37 0.73
CA ILE A 180 -16.08 1.75 0.63
C ILE A 180 -16.21 0.36 -0.01
N GLY A 181 -17.19 -0.44 0.45
CA GLY A 181 -17.50 -1.73 -0.16
C GLY A 181 -17.87 -1.64 -1.63
N LEU A 182 -18.70 -0.65 -2.00
CA LEU A 182 -19.10 -0.41 -3.39
C LEU A 182 -17.91 -0.11 -4.30
N ILE A 183 -17.00 0.76 -3.85
CA ILE A 183 -15.78 1.09 -4.60
C ILE A 183 -14.89 -0.15 -4.73
N ALA A 184 -14.70 -0.90 -3.64
CA ALA A 184 -13.93 -2.14 -3.66
C ALA A 184 -14.52 -3.19 -4.62
N GLY A 185 -15.86 -3.34 -4.64
CA GLY A 185 -16.56 -4.21 -5.58
C GLY A 185 -16.42 -3.77 -7.04
N LEU A 186 -16.43 -2.47 -7.30
CA LEU A 186 -16.23 -1.93 -8.65
C LEU A 186 -14.80 -2.15 -9.16
N ILE A 187 -13.80 -2.00 -8.28
CA ILE A 187 -12.39 -2.32 -8.58
C ILE A 187 -12.24 -3.81 -8.87
N ALA A 188 -12.92 -4.67 -8.09
CA ALA A 188 -12.87 -6.11 -8.24
C ALA A 188 -13.38 -6.61 -9.61
N VAL A 189 -14.18 -5.83 -10.34
CA VAL A 189 -14.64 -6.18 -11.70
C VAL A 189 -13.49 -6.22 -12.71
N PHE A 190 -12.40 -5.50 -12.47
CA PHE A 190 -11.21 -5.52 -13.31
C PHE A 190 -10.27 -6.69 -13.03
N THR A 191 -10.63 -7.58 -12.11
CA THR A 191 -9.82 -8.77 -11.81
C THR A 191 -9.80 -9.73 -13.01
N PRO A 192 -8.67 -10.40 -13.25
CA PRO A 192 -8.45 -11.21 -14.45
C PRO A 192 -9.48 -12.35 -14.64
N CYS A 193 -10.08 -12.85 -13.56
CA CYS A 193 -10.94 -14.04 -13.61
C CYS A 193 -12.41 -13.71 -13.90
N LEU A 194 -12.85 -12.45 -13.79
CA LEU A 194 -14.21 -12.02 -14.15
C LEU A 194 -14.34 -11.69 -15.63
N TYR A 195 -13.25 -11.21 -16.24
CA TYR A 195 -13.21 -10.81 -17.64
C TYR A 195 -13.69 -11.92 -18.61
N PRO A 196 -13.31 -13.19 -18.45
CA PRO A 196 -13.67 -14.28 -19.37
C PRO A 196 -15.13 -14.73 -19.22
N LEU A 197 -15.74 -14.48 -18.06
CA LEU A 197 -17.15 -14.75 -17.80
C LEU A 197 -18.07 -13.65 -18.33
N PHE A 198 -17.53 -12.45 -18.57
CA PHE A 198 -18.29 -11.31 -19.07
C PHE A 198 -18.94 -11.57 -20.44
N PRO A 199 -18.25 -12.11 -21.46
CA PRO A 199 -18.90 -12.51 -22.72
C PRO A 199 -20.00 -13.58 -22.55
N VAL A 200 -19.81 -14.53 -21.64
CA VAL A 200 -20.79 -15.59 -21.37
C VAL A 200 -22.08 -15.00 -20.79
N THR A 201 -21.95 -14.10 -19.80
CA THR A 201 -23.11 -13.40 -19.23
C THR A 201 -23.85 -12.56 -20.27
N ILE A 202 -23.13 -11.85 -21.14
CA ILE A 202 -23.72 -11.04 -22.21
C ILE A 202 -24.48 -11.93 -23.22
N THR A 203 -23.88 -13.03 -23.65
CA THR A 203 -24.48 -13.95 -24.63
C THR A 203 -25.77 -14.57 -24.08
N TYR A 204 -25.77 -14.93 -22.80
CA TYR A 204 -26.97 -15.41 -22.11
C TYR A 204 -28.10 -14.37 -22.13
N PHE A 205 -27.82 -13.09 -21.84
CA PHE A 205 -28.85 -12.04 -21.88
C PHE A 205 -29.31 -11.67 -23.31
N MET A 206 -28.45 -11.86 -24.32
CA MET A 206 -28.80 -11.61 -25.72
C MET A 206 -29.67 -12.72 -26.34
N HIS A 207 -29.41 -14.00 -26.02
CA HIS A 207 -30.08 -15.13 -26.68
C HIS A 207 -31.39 -15.60 -26.00
N HIS A 208 -31.59 -15.34 -24.70
CA HIS A 208 -32.67 -16.00 -23.95
C HIS A 208 -33.98 -15.23 -23.73
N TYR A 209 -34.16 -13.99 -24.22
CA TYR A 209 -35.32 -13.17 -23.83
C TYR A 209 -36.11 -12.51 -24.97
N GLY A 210 -37.39 -12.93 -25.10
CA GLY A 210 -38.40 -12.42 -26.03
C GLY A 210 -38.94 -11.01 -25.73
N GLY A 211 -38.06 -10.04 -25.45
CA GLY A 211 -38.42 -8.62 -25.39
C GLY A 211 -37.60 -7.76 -24.40
N LYS A 212 -37.42 -6.47 -24.72
CA LYS A 212 -36.64 -5.49 -23.93
C LYS A 212 -37.06 -5.40 -22.45
N LYS A 213 -38.35 -5.53 -22.14
CA LYS A 213 -38.89 -5.43 -20.77
C LYS A 213 -38.55 -6.66 -19.92
N GLN A 214 -38.49 -7.84 -20.53
CA GLN A 214 -38.15 -9.09 -19.84
C GLN A 214 -36.65 -9.18 -19.57
N GLY A 215 -35.81 -8.75 -20.53
CA GLY A 215 -34.35 -8.65 -20.34
C GLY A 215 -33.96 -7.79 -19.13
N ARG A 216 -34.58 -6.60 -18.98
CA ARG A 216 -34.34 -5.71 -17.82
C ARG A 216 -34.70 -6.35 -16.48
N LYS A 217 -35.82 -7.06 -16.39
CA LYS A 217 -36.24 -7.75 -15.16
C LYS A 217 -35.28 -8.86 -14.77
N ASN A 218 -34.81 -9.62 -15.75
CA ASN A 218 -33.89 -10.74 -15.51
C ASN A 218 -32.49 -10.26 -15.13
N ALA A 219 -32.03 -9.15 -15.71
CA ALA A 219 -30.77 -8.51 -15.32
C ALA A 219 -30.82 -7.98 -13.88
N LEU A 220 -31.92 -7.34 -13.50
CA LEU A 220 -32.10 -6.87 -12.12
C LEU A 220 -32.15 -8.04 -11.13
N PHE A 221 -32.83 -9.14 -11.51
CA PHE A 221 -32.86 -10.34 -10.70
C PHE A 221 -31.49 -11.01 -10.57
N TYR A 222 -30.72 -11.08 -11.66
CA TYR A 222 -29.33 -11.58 -11.64
C TYR A 222 -28.44 -10.78 -10.68
N SER A 223 -28.56 -9.46 -10.75
CA SER A 223 -27.80 -8.54 -9.91
C SER A 223 -28.21 -8.66 -8.45
N LEU A 224 -29.50 -8.83 -8.17
CA LEU A 224 -30.02 -9.13 -6.84
C LEU A 224 -29.46 -10.46 -6.31
N CYS A 225 -29.39 -11.51 -7.15
CA CYS A 225 -28.79 -12.78 -6.75
C CYS A 225 -27.32 -12.61 -6.35
N ILE A 226 -26.51 -11.86 -7.10
CA ILE A 226 -25.10 -11.61 -6.75
C ILE A 226 -24.99 -10.91 -5.38
N ILE A 227 -25.79 -9.86 -5.16
CA ILE A 227 -25.80 -9.12 -3.89
C ILE A 227 -26.16 -10.05 -2.72
N LEU A 228 -27.18 -10.90 -2.91
CA LEU A 228 -27.61 -11.85 -1.88
C LEU A 228 -26.60 -12.98 -1.64
N ILE A 229 -25.93 -13.48 -2.67
CA ILE A 229 -24.94 -14.56 -2.53
C ILE A 229 -23.65 -14.05 -1.86
N TYR A 230 -23.28 -12.79 -2.02
CA TYR A 230 -22.17 -12.20 -1.23
C TYR A 230 -22.63 -11.78 0.18
N GLY A 231 -23.83 -11.20 0.31
CA GLY A 231 -24.33 -10.67 1.57
C GLY A 231 -24.83 -11.72 2.57
N ILE A 232 -25.64 -12.68 2.13
CA ILE A 232 -26.30 -13.66 3.02
C ILE A 232 -25.28 -14.59 3.68
N PRO A 233 -24.38 -15.30 2.95
CA PRO A 233 -23.40 -16.17 3.58
C PRO A 233 -22.48 -15.41 4.52
N THR A 234 -22.02 -14.22 4.14
CA THR A 234 -21.22 -13.36 5.04
C THR A 234 -21.97 -13.05 6.33
N THR A 235 -23.23 -12.61 6.23
CA THR A 235 -24.07 -12.30 7.39
C THR A 235 -24.28 -13.53 8.26
N LEU A 236 -24.59 -14.67 7.64
CA LEU A 236 -24.84 -15.94 8.33
C LEU A 236 -23.57 -16.46 9.01
N LEU A 237 -22.43 -16.44 8.33
CA LEU A 237 -21.15 -16.90 8.90
C LEU A 237 -20.71 -15.99 10.04
N THR A 238 -20.85 -14.67 9.90
CA THR A 238 -20.53 -13.71 10.97
C THR A 238 -21.41 -13.91 12.21
N LEU A 239 -22.70 -14.25 12.02
CA LEU A 239 -23.62 -14.49 13.13
C LEU A 239 -23.47 -15.87 13.80
N ILE A 240 -23.14 -16.92 13.04
CA ILE A 240 -23.05 -18.30 13.54
C ILE A 240 -21.66 -18.62 14.10
N PHE A 241 -20.61 -18.27 13.36
CA PHE A 241 -19.25 -18.74 13.61
C PHE A 241 -18.32 -17.65 14.16
N GLY A 242 -18.87 -16.46 14.43
CA GLY A 242 -18.08 -15.31 14.82
C GLY A 242 -17.25 -14.73 13.67
N ASP A 243 -16.56 -13.63 13.98
CA ASP A 243 -15.74 -12.84 13.05
C ASP A 243 -14.42 -13.55 12.65
N THR A 244 -13.97 -14.53 13.42
CA THR A 244 -12.68 -15.21 13.25
C THR A 244 -12.67 -16.38 12.29
N THR A 245 -13.81 -17.06 12.10
CA THR A 245 -13.86 -18.26 11.26
C THR A 245 -13.64 -17.94 9.78
N LEU A 246 -14.18 -16.82 9.31
CA LEU A 246 -13.94 -16.33 7.94
C LEU A 246 -12.46 -16.07 7.68
N TYR A 247 -11.78 -15.47 8.67
CA TYR A 247 -10.35 -15.24 8.62
C TYR A 247 -9.58 -16.56 8.56
N LYS A 248 -9.83 -17.48 9.51
CA LYS A 248 -9.17 -18.81 9.57
C LYS A 248 -9.31 -19.58 8.26
N ILE A 249 -10.48 -19.58 7.64
CA ILE A 249 -10.70 -20.24 6.34
C ILE A 249 -9.86 -19.62 5.22
N SER A 250 -9.73 -18.28 5.21
CA SER A 250 -9.00 -17.55 4.18
C SER A 250 -7.49 -17.75 4.25
N ILE A 251 -6.93 -17.93 5.45
CA ILE A 251 -5.49 -18.17 5.63
C ILE A 251 -5.14 -19.66 5.62
N HIS A 252 -6.13 -20.54 5.66
CA HIS A 252 -5.90 -21.98 5.77
C HIS A 252 -5.09 -22.52 4.57
N PRO A 253 -4.01 -23.28 4.81
CA PRO A 253 -3.13 -23.74 3.73
C PRO A 253 -3.84 -24.57 2.65
N VAL A 254 -4.79 -25.43 3.05
CA VAL A 254 -5.56 -26.25 2.10
C VAL A 254 -6.43 -25.38 1.19
N THR A 255 -7.00 -24.30 1.73
CA THR A 255 -7.81 -23.36 0.95
C THR A 255 -6.94 -22.62 -0.07
N ASN A 256 -5.76 -22.15 0.35
CA ASN A 256 -4.81 -21.49 -0.55
C ASN A 256 -4.28 -22.45 -1.63
N LEU A 257 -4.05 -23.73 -1.30
CA LEU A 257 -3.65 -24.75 -2.27
C LEU A 257 -4.77 -25.07 -3.28
N LEU A 258 -6.02 -25.11 -2.83
CA LEU A 258 -7.19 -25.25 -3.70
C LEU A 258 -7.28 -24.08 -4.68
N PHE A 259 -7.14 -22.84 -4.21
CA PHE A 259 -7.14 -21.67 -5.08
C PHE A 259 -5.96 -21.68 -6.07
N PHE A 260 -4.77 -22.07 -5.63
CA PHE A 260 -3.64 -22.29 -6.53
C PHE A 260 -3.99 -23.26 -7.66
N ALA A 261 -4.54 -24.43 -7.33
CA ALA A 261 -4.94 -25.42 -8.34
C ALA A 261 -6.01 -24.87 -9.31
N ILE A 262 -7.00 -24.13 -8.81
CA ILE A 262 -8.04 -23.50 -9.63
C ILE A 262 -7.43 -22.47 -10.59
N PHE A 263 -6.54 -21.58 -10.12
CA PHE A 263 -5.88 -20.59 -10.98
C PHE A 263 -4.99 -21.23 -12.05
N ILE A 264 -4.30 -22.33 -11.74
CA ILE A 264 -3.53 -23.08 -12.74
C ILE A 264 -4.46 -23.63 -13.83
N VAL A 265 -5.59 -24.23 -13.46
CA VAL A 265 -6.57 -24.75 -14.42
C VAL A 265 -7.13 -23.63 -15.31
N PHE A 266 -7.44 -22.47 -14.76
CA PHE A 266 -7.91 -21.33 -15.54
C PHE A 266 -6.83 -20.74 -16.45
N ALA A 267 -5.59 -20.60 -15.97
CA ALA A 267 -4.48 -20.13 -16.79
C ALA A 267 -4.23 -21.07 -17.98
N LEU A 268 -4.28 -22.39 -17.78
CA LEU A 268 -4.17 -23.39 -18.85
C LEU A 268 -5.35 -23.31 -19.85
N SER A 269 -6.55 -23.04 -19.35
CA SER A 269 -7.73 -22.77 -20.18
C SER A 269 -7.55 -21.51 -21.03
N PHE A 270 -6.92 -20.46 -20.47
CA PHE A 270 -6.63 -19.23 -21.20
C PHE A 270 -5.51 -19.33 -22.22
N PHE A 271 -4.51 -20.19 -21.99
CA PHE A 271 -3.55 -20.57 -23.04
C PHE A 271 -4.18 -21.39 -24.17
N GLY A 272 -5.43 -21.87 -23.98
CA GLY A 272 -6.16 -22.64 -24.98
C GLY A 272 -5.77 -24.10 -25.05
N LEU A 273 -5.20 -24.65 -23.96
CA LEU A 273 -4.88 -26.09 -23.85
C LEU A 273 -6.15 -26.95 -23.78
N PHE A 274 -7.20 -26.41 -23.15
CA PHE A 274 -8.56 -26.92 -23.17
C PHE A 274 -9.52 -25.74 -23.01
N ASP A 275 -10.63 -25.70 -23.72
CA ASP A 275 -11.71 -24.78 -23.35
C ASP A 275 -12.55 -25.44 -22.25
N ILE A 276 -12.85 -24.70 -21.16
CA ILE A 276 -13.82 -25.14 -20.14
C ILE A 276 -15.22 -25.03 -20.76
N THR A 277 -15.51 -25.85 -21.75
CA THR A 277 -16.87 -26.15 -22.16
C THR A 277 -17.37 -27.21 -21.20
N LEU A 278 -18.41 -26.89 -20.44
CA LEU A 278 -19.09 -27.86 -19.58
C LEU A 278 -19.34 -29.15 -20.39
N PRO A 279 -19.06 -30.36 -19.83
CA PRO A 279 -19.36 -31.61 -20.50
C PRO A 279 -20.77 -31.54 -21.07
N SER A 280 -20.97 -31.99 -22.30
CA SER A 280 -22.26 -31.86 -23.00
C SER A 280 -23.41 -32.40 -22.16
N SER A 281 -23.18 -33.40 -21.31
CA SER A 281 -24.17 -33.92 -20.34
C SER A 281 -24.58 -32.93 -19.24
N TRP A 282 -23.67 -32.11 -18.73
CA TRP A 282 -23.95 -31.06 -17.74
C TRP A 282 -24.51 -29.81 -18.41
N SER A 283 -23.96 -29.40 -19.56
CA SER A 283 -24.54 -28.31 -20.36
C SER A 283 -25.97 -28.65 -20.75
N THR A 284 -26.27 -29.85 -21.25
CA THR A 284 -27.65 -30.22 -21.65
C THR A 284 -28.59 -30.32 -20.44
N ARG A 285 -28.11 -30.69 -19.24
CA ARG A 285 -28.93 -30.71 -18.00
C ARG A 285 -29.20 -29.29 -17.50
N THR A 286 -28.17 -28.45 -17.50
CA THR A 286 -28.26 -27.03 -17.12
C THR A 286 -29.06 -26.24 -18.15
N ASP A 287 -28.96 -26.55 -19.45
CA ASP A 287 -29.78 -25.99 -20.55
C ASP A 287 -31.21 -26.52 -20.52
N LYS A 288 -31.46 -27.73 -20.00
CA LYS A 288 -32.83 -28.23 -19.74
C LYS A 288 -33.45 -27.57 -18.51
N LEU A 289 -32.63 -27.17 -17.54
CA LEU A 289 -33.01 -26.38 -16.36
C LEU A 289 -33.11 -24.87 -16.64
N ALA A 290 -32.29 -24.34 -17.56
CA ALA A 290 -32.26 -22.96 -18.02
C ALA A 290 -33.22 -22.71 -19.20
N GLY A 291 -33.53 -23.76 -19.96
CA GLY A 291 -34.58 -23.82 -20.98
C GLY A 291 -35.98 -23.86 -20.37
N LYS A 292 -36.12 -24.14 -19.07
CA LYS A 292 -37.30 -23.72 -18.31
C LYS A 292 -37.22 -22.20 -18.12
N LYS A 293 -38.12 -21.46 -18.77
CA LYS A 293 -38.38 -20.04 -18.48
C LYS A 293 -38.42 -19.83 -16.96
N GLY A 294 -37.44 -19.15 -16.37
CA GLY A 294 -37.51 -18.90 -14.93
C GLY A 294 -36.26 -18.34 -14.28
N TYR A 295 -36.49 -17.75 -13.11
CA TYR A 295 -35.51 -17.13 -12.23
C TYR A 295 -34.46 -18.11 -11.66
N ILE A 296 -34.73 -19.43 -11.66
CA ILE A 296 -33.80 -20.47 -11.20
C ILE A 296 -32.52 -20.54 -12.04
N GLY A 297 -32.60 -20.46 -13.38
CA GLY A 297 -31.41 -20.52 -14.23
C GLY A 297 -30.47 -19.33 -14.01
N ILE A 298 -31.07 -18.16 -13.74
CA ILE A 298 -30.35 -16.92 -13.43
C ILE A 298 -29.60 -17.05 -12.09
N PHE A 299 -30.24 -17.67 -11.08
CA PHE A 299 -29.61 -17.90 -9.78
C PHE A 299 -28.38 -18.81 -9.87
N PHE A 300 -28.45 -19.93 -10.60
CA PHE A 300 -27.30 -20.84 -10.74
C PHE A 300 -26.14 -20.22 -11.55
N MET A 301 -26.45 -19.40 -12.56
CA MET A 301 -25.41 -18.61 -13.24
C MET A 301 -24.75 -17.59 -12.30
N ALA A 302 -25.53 -16.91 -11.46
CA ALA A 302 -24.99 -15.96 -10.49
C ALA A 302 -24.11 -16.68 -9.46
N LEU A 303 -24.56 -17.83 -8.95
CA LEU A 303 -23.80 -18.66 -8.02
C LEU A 303 -22.45 -19.10 -8.62
N THR A 304 -22.45 -19.55 -9.87
CA THR A 304 -21.23 -19.98 -10.55
C THR A 304 -20.25 -18.82 -10.74
N LEU A 305 -20.74 -17.63 -11.15
CA LEU A 305 -19.93 -16.42 -11.22
C LEU A 305 -19.32 -16.09 -9.85
N VAL A 306 -20.13 -16.10 -8.79
CA VAL A 306 -19.67 -15.74 -7.44
C VAL A 306 -18.60 -16.71 -6.95
N ILE A 307 -18.81 -18.02 -7.06
CA ILE A 307 -17.85 -19.05 -6.61
C ILE A 307 -16.50 -18.88 -7.31
N VAL A 308 -16.50 -18.72 -8.63
CA VAL A 308 -15.25 -18.54 -9.39
C VAL A 308 -14.61 -17.20 -9.05
N SER A 309 -15.41 -16.13 -9.02
CA SER A 309 -14.93 -14.78 -8.70
C SER A 309 -14.35 -14.68 -7.29
N PHE A 310 -14.91 -15.37 -6.30
CA PHE A 310 -14.49 -15.30 -4.91
C PHE A 310 -13.00 -15.63 -4.72
N SER A 311 -12.46 -16.53 -5.54
CA SER A 311 -11.03 -16.87 -5.53
C SER A 311 -10.14 -15.66 -5.80
N CYS A 312 -10.52 -14.80 -6.76
CA CYS A 312 -9.73 -13.64 -7.18
C CYS A 312 -10.16 -12.33 -6.50
N THR A 313 -11.42 -12.24 -6.08
CA THR A 313 -11.96 -11.11 -5.33
C THR A 313 -11.72 -11.23 -3.83
N GLY A 314 -11.38 -12.43 -3.35
CA GLY A 314 -11.13 -12.74 -1.94
C GLY A 314 -10.04 -11.88 -1.31
N ILE A 315 -9.00 -11.48 -2.06
CA ILE A 315 -7.97 -10.57 -1.55
C ILE A 315 -8.56 -9.19 -1.23
N VAL A 316 -9.32 -8.63 -2.18
CA VAL A 316 -9.95 -7.31 -2.04
C VAL A 316 -11.02 -7.36 -0.95
N ALA A 317 -11.83 -8.42 -0.93
CA ALA A 317 -12.86 -8.65 0.06
C ALA A 317 -12.27 -8.87 1.47
N GLY A 318 -11.17 -9.61 1.59
CA GLY A 318 -10.46 -9.85 2.84
C GLY A 318 -9.83 -8.58 3.40
N GLN A 319 -9.19 -7.76 2.56
CA GLN A 319 -8.69 -6.44 2.97
C GLN A 319 -9.82 -5.53 3.44
N LEU A 320 -10.94 -5.50 2.71
CA LEU A 320 -12.13 -4.76 3.12
C LEU A 320 -12.66 -5.23 4.47
N LEU A 321 -12.78 -6.54 4.69
CA LEU A 321 -13.24 -7.10 5.96
C LEU A 321 -12.28 -6.76 7.10
N SER A 322 -10.97 -6.90 6.91
CA SER A 322 -9.97 -6.57 7.93
C SER A 322 -10.06 -5.10 8.39
N TYR A 323 -10.24 -4.18 7.44
CA TYR A 323 -10.38 -2.75 7.70
C TYR A 323 -11.69 -2.42 8.41
N LEU A 324 -12.77 -3.11 8.06
CA LEU A 324 -14.10 -2.88 8.66
C LEU A 324 -14.25 -3.56 10.03
N SER A 325 -13.49 -4.62 10.30
CA SER A 325 -13.49 -5.33 11.58
C SER A 325 -12.72 -4.61 12.69
N SER A 326 -11.72 -3.78 12.35
CA SER A 326 -10.95 -3.03 13.36
C SER A 326 -11.78 -2.02 14.17
N GLU A 327 -12.99 -1.67 13.71
CA GLU A 327 -13.88 -0.72 14.40
C GLU A 327 -14.88 -1.36 15.39
N GLY A 328 -14.83 -2.69 15.59
CA GLY A 328 -15.53 -3.36 16.69
C GLY A 328 -17.06 -3.46 16.59
N ILE A 329 -17.65 -3.20 15.41
CA ILE A 329 -19.09 -3.34 15.18
C ILE A 329 -19.33 -4.35 14.05
N ALA A 330 -19.99 -5.48 14.34
CA ALA A 330 -20.34 -6.52 13.37
C ALA A 330 -21.15 -5.99 12.16
N ALA A 331 -21.79 -4.83 12.28
CA ALA A 331 -22.50 -4.16 11.19
C ALA A 331 -21.58 -3.65 10.06
N GLY A 332 -20.31 -3.33 10.34
CA GLY A 332 -19.36 -2.82 9.35
C GLY A 332 -19.08 -3.83 8.23
N PRO A 333 -18.56 -5.03 8.56
CA PRO A 333 -18.33 -6.12 7.61
C PRO A 333 -19.56 -6.48 6.76
N ILE A 334 -20.74 -6.54 7.38
CA ILE A 334 -22.00 -6.82 6.68
C ILE A 334 -22.28 -5.74 5.64
N ALA A 335 -22.26 -4.47 6.04
CA ALA A 335 -22.46 -3.33 5.15
C ALA A 335 -21.49 -3.30 3.97
N GLY A 336 -20.21 -3.54 4.27
CA GLY A 336 -19.14 -3.58 3.30
C GLY A 336 -19.35 -4.67 2.27
N MET A 337 -19.75 -5.88 2.69
CA MET A 337 -20.00 -6.99 1.76
C MET A 337 -21.27 -6.81 0.91
N PHE A 338 -22.32 -6.20 1.47
CA PHE A 338 -23.47 -5.78 0.65
C PHE A 338 -23.08 -4.71 -0.36
N GLY A 339 -22.29 -3.72 0.04
CA GLY A 339 -21.70 -2.72 -0.87
C GLY A 339 -20.84 -3.36 -1.95
N PHE A 340 -19.98 -4.31 -1.57
CA PHE A 340 -19.12 -5.07 -2.47
C PHE A 340 -19.93 -5.82 -3.54
N GLY A 341 -20.98 -6.54 -3.14
CA GLY A 341 -21.89 -7.22 -4.05
C GLY A 341 -22.59 -6.25 -5.01
N VAL A 342 -23.02 -5.07 -4.54
CA VAL A 342 -23.61 -4.03 -5.39
C VAL A 342 -22.60 -3.49 -6.39
N GLY A 343 -21.39 -3.16 -5.94
CA GLY A 343 -20.31 -2.68 -6.80
C GLY A 343 -19.95 -3.66 -7.91
N LEU A 344 -19.87 -4.96 -7.58
CA LEU A 344 -19.58 -6.03 -8.53
C LEU A 344 -20.74 -6.24 -9.52
N ALA A 345 -21.99 -6.18 -9.07
CA ALA A 345 -23.17 -6.38 -9.93
C ALA A 345 -23.46 -5.18 -10.86
N LEU A 346 -22.99 -3.98 -10.51
CA LEU A 346 -23.35 -2.73 -11.18
C LEU A 346 -22.95 -2.72 -12.68
N PRO A 347 -21.70 -3.06 -13.08
CA PRO A 347 -21.33 -3.09 -14.50
C PRO A 347 -22.17 -4.08 -15.31
N PHE A 348 -22.43 -5.27 -14.77
CA PHE A 348 -23.28 -6.28 -15.42
C PHE A 348 -24.72 -5.78 -15.60
N THR A 349 -25.26 -5.09 -14.58
CA THR A 349 -26.60 -4.47 -14.66
C THR A 349 -26.65 -3.43 -15.77
N ILE A 350 -25.67 -2.53 -15.84
CA ILE A 350 -25.64 -1.43 -16.83
C ILE A 350 -25.61 -2.00 -18.24
N LEU A 351 -24.77 -2.99 -18.50
CA LEU A 351 -24.64 -3.59 -19.83
C LEU A 351 -25.91 -4.31 -20.27
N ALA A 352 -26.60 -4.96 -19.33
CA ALA A 352 -27.87 -5.59 -19.59
C ALA A 352 -29.02 -4.59 -19.76
N LEU A 353 -28.95 -3.41 -19.14
CA LEU A 353 -29.92 -2.32 -19.32
C LEU A 353 -29.75 -1.60 -20.67
N PHE A 354 -28.52 -1.54 -21.20
CA PHE A 354 -28.19 -0.90 -22.47
C PHE A 354 -27.62 -1.89 -23.51
N PRO A 355 -28.47 -2.73 -24.12
CA PRO A 355 -28.03 -3.67 -25.17
C PRO A 355 -27.33 -3.00 -26.37
N SER A 356 -27.64 -1.73 -26.63
CA SER A 356 -26.98 -0.93 -27.67
C SER A 356 -25.48 -0.72 -27.41
N LEU A 357 -25.05 -0.67 -26.14
CA LEU A 357 -23.65 -0.56 -25.77
C LEU A 357 -22.91 -1.88 -26.05
N VAL A 358 -23.58 -3.01 -25.85
CA VAL A 358 -23.05 -4.34 -26.17
C VAL A 358 -22.84 -4.51 -27.68
N HIS A 359 -23.77 -4.04 -28.52
CA HIS A 359 -23.62 -4.08 -29.98
C HIS A 359 -22.47 -3.21 -30.49
N SER A 360 -22.01 -2.23 -29.71
CA SER A 360 -20.84 -1.41 -30.04
C SER A 360 -19.50 -2.04 -29.63
N LEU A 361 -19.52 -3.15 -28.88
CA LEU A 361 -18.31 -3.89 -28.59
C LEU A 361 -17.83 -4.59 -29.88
N PRO A 362 -16.53 -4.47 -30.22
CA PRO A 362 -16.00 -5.12 -31.41
C PRO A 362 -16.27 -6.63 -31.32
N LYS A 363 -16.69 -7.23 -32.44
CA LYS A 363 -16.86 -8.69 -32.53
C LYS A 363 -15.58 -9.36 -32.03
N SER A 364 -15.74 -10.45 -31.27
CA SER A 364 -14.72 -11.32 -30.68
C SER A 364 -13.67 -11.81 -31.70
N GLY A 365 -12.84 -10.91 -32.22
CA GLY A 365 -11.77 -11.21 -33.16
C GLY A 365 -10.48 -11.57 -32.43
N GLY A 366 -9.36 -11.59 -33.17
CA GLY A 366 -8.03 -11.93 -32.63
C GLY A 366 -7.57 -11.07 -31.44
N TRP A 367 -8.11 -9.86 -31.25
CA TRP A 367 -7.83 -9.04 -30.07
C TRP A 367 -8.31 -9.69 -28.76
N LEU A 368 -9.48 -10.34 -28.76
CA LEU A 368 -10.00 -11.00 -27.55
C LEU A 368 -9.10 -12.18 -27.15
N ASN A 369 -8.55 -12.90 -28.14
CA ASN A 369 -7.58 -13.96 -27.89
C ASN A 369 -6.29 -13.41 -27.27
N THR A 370 -5.78 -12.27 -27.76
CA THR A 370 -4.63 -11.60 -27.15
C THR A 370 -4.86 -11.22 -25.70
N VAL A 371 -6.05 -10.70 -25.37
CA VAL A 371 -6.41 -10.34 -24.00
C VAL A 371 -6.52 -11.61 -23.13
N LYS A 372 -7.14 -12.70 -23.62
CA LYS A 372 -7.23 -14.00 -22.94
C LYS A 372 -5.84 -14.52 -22.56
N VAL A 373 -4.92 -14.59 -23.52
CA VAL A 373 -3.55 -15.07 -23.29
C VAL A 373 -2.76 -14.12 -22.37
N SER A 374 -2.96 -12.79 -22.49
CA SER A 374 -2.29 -11.83 -21.61
C SER A 374 -2.72 -12.01 -20.15
N PHE A 375 -4.01 -12.24 -19.90
CA PHE A 375 -4.52 -12.55 -18.57
C PHE A 375 -4.06 -13.92 -18.06
N ALA A 376 -3.82 -14.91 -18.92
CA ALA A 376 -3.25 -16.20 -18.53
C ALA A 376 -1.89 -16.06 -17.84
N PHE A 377 -1.01 -15.22 -18.38
CA PHE A 377 0.30 -14.94 -17.75
C PHE A 377 0.16 -14.24 -16.39
N ILE A 378 -0.76 -13.28 -16.28
CA ILE A 378 -1.03 -12.56 -15.03
C ILE A 378 -1.62 -13.52 -13.98
N GLU A 379 -2.56 -14.37 -14.40
CA GLU A 379 -3.20 -15.36 -13.53
C GLU A 379 -2.19 -16.41 -13.04
N LEU A 380 -1.26 -16.84 -13.89
CA LEU A 380 -0.17 -17.72 -13.47
C LEU A 380 0.73 -17.05 -12.43
N ALA A 381 1.06 -15.76 -12.58
CA ALA A 381 1.81 -15.01 -11.58
C ALA A 381 1.04 -14.89 -10.25
N LEU A 382 -0.27 -14.67 -10.30
CA LEU A 382 -1.14 -14.65 -9.10
C LEU A 382 -1.25 -16.04 -8.45
N ALA A 383 -1.29 -17.12 -9.23
CA ALA A 383 -1.29 -18.49 -8.72
C ALA A 383 -0.04 -18.74 -7.86
N LEU A 384 1.14 -18.31 -8.33
CA LEU A 384 2.39 -18.42 -7.58
C LEU A 384 2.31 -17.74 -6.21
N LYS A 385 1.55 -16.64 -6.06
CA LYS A 385 1.35 -15.99 -4.75
C LYS A 385 0.65 -16.91 -3.76
N PHE A 386 -0.42 -17.58 -4.17
CA PHE A 386 -1.13 -18.52 -3.31
C PHE A 386 -0.26 -19.73 -2.94
N LEU A 387 0.53 -20.23 -3.89
CA LEU A 387 1.50 -21.29 -3.60
C LEU A 387 2.59 -20.82 -2.63
N SER A 388 3.11 -19.60 -2.80
CA SER A 388 4.09 -18.99 -1.91
C SER A 388 3.57 -18.83 -0.49
N ASN A 389 2.30 -18.46 -0.30
CA ASN A 389 1.71 -18.38 1.04
C ASN A 389 1.71 -19.76 1.74
N VAL A 390 1.42 -20.84 1.01
CA VAL A 390 1.46 -22.22 1.55
C VAL A 390 2.90 -22.65 1.84
N ASP A 391 3.83 -22.32 0.95
CA ASP A 391 5.26 -22.59 1.10
C ASP A 391 5.84 -21.87 2.34
N LEU A 392 5.42 -20.64 2.62
CA LEU A 392 5.84 -19.89 3.81
C LEU A 392 5.30 -20.49 5.13
N ILE A 393 4.07 -20.99 5.13
CA ILE A 393 3.46 -21.61 6.31
C ILE A 393 4.11 -22.96 6.61
N TYR A 394 4.30 -23.81 5.60
CA TYR A 394 4.92 -25.14 5.77
C TYR A 394 6.44 -25.16 5.68
N LYS A 395 7.05 -24.05 5.26
CA LYS A 395 8.50 -23.86 5.15
C LYS A 395 9.16 -24.88 4.21
N TRP A 396 8.53 -25.19 3.06
CA TRP A 396 9.15 -26.12 2.09
C TRP A 396 10.38 -25.50 1.41
N ARG A 397 10.55 -24.17 1.48
CA ARG A 397 11.63 -23.42 0.83
C ARG A 397 11.70 -23.67 -0.67
N LEU A 398 10.54 -23.89 -1.29
CA LEU A 398 10.44 -24.18 -2.71
C LEU A 398 10.30 -22.89 -3.54
N LEU A 399 9.65 -21.86 -2.98
CA LEU A 399 9.52 -20.52 -3.56
C LEU A 399 10.14 -19.47 -2.64
N ASP A 400 11.43 -19.65 -2.36
CA ASP A 400 12.26 -18.59 -1.79
C ASP A 400 12.21 -17.34 -2.70
N ARG A 401 12.46 -16.16 -2.12
CA ARG A 401 12.18 -14.85 -2.75
C ARG A 401 12.76 -14.71 -4.16
N GLU A 402 13.98 -15.17 -4.38
CA GLU A 402 14.69 -15.17 -5.65
C GLU A 402 14.03 -16.05 -6.70
N ILE A 403 13.55 -17.25 -6.33
CA ILE A 403 12.86 -18.17 -7.24
C ILE A 403 11.50 -17.56 -7.60
N PHE A 404 10.79 -17.02 -6.62
CA PHE A 404 9.52 -16.34 -6.83
C PHE A 404 9.67 -15.15 -7.80
N ILE A 405 10.65 -14.27 -7.57
CA ILE A 405 10.94 -13.12 -8.45
C ILE A 405 11.39 -13.59 -9.83
N ALA A 406 12.25 -14.61 -9.92
CA ALA A 406 12.72 -15.14 -11.19
C ALA A 406 11.56 -15.68 -12.04
N LEU A 407 10.63 -16.43 -11.45
CA LEU A 407 9.43 -16.90 -12.14
C LEU A 407 8.58 -15.72 -12.65
N TRP A 408 8.39 -14.68 -11.85
CA TRP A 408 7.66 -13.48 -12.26
C TRP A 408 8.35 -12.73 -13.41
N ILE A 409 9.68 -12.61 -13.37
CA ILE A 409 10.48 -12.02 -14.45
C ILE A 409 10.31 -12.82 -15.75
N VAL A 410 10.43 -14.15 -15.68
CA VAL A 410 10.24 -15.02 -16.85
C VAL A 410 8.83 -14.86 -17.43
N LEU A 411 7.79 -14.85 -16.59
CA LEU A 411 6.41 -14.66 -17.04
C LEU A 411 6.19 -13.28 -17.68
N ALA A 412 6.76 -12.21 -17.10
CA ALA A 412 6.66 -10.85 -17.64
C ALA A 412 7.40 -10.71 -18.99
N ILE A 413 8.59 -11.33 -19.12
CA ILE A 413 9.33 -11.37 -20.38
C ILE A 413 8.58 -12.16 -21.44
N LEU A 414 8.04 -13.34 -21.10
CA LEU A 414 7.24 -14.15 -22.03
C LEU A 414 5.98 -13.40 -22.49
N LEU A 415 5.30 -12.68 -21.59
CA LEU A 415 4.19 -11.80 -21.93
C LEU A 415 4.63 -10.69 -22.90
N GLY A 416 5.76 -10.05 -22.65
CA GLY A 416 6.32 -9.02 -23.54
C GLY A 416 6.63 -9.57 -24.94
N ILE A 417 7.29 -10.73 -25.02
CA ILE A 417 7.62 -11.41 -26.29
C ILE A 417 6.34 -11.85 -27.02
N TYR A 418 5.34 -12.33 -26.28
CA TYR A 418 4.02 -12.68 -26.83
C TYR A 418 3.33 -11.47 -27.44
N LEU A 419 3.30 -10.34 -26.74
CA LEU A 419 2.69 -9.10 -27.24
C LEU A 419 3.42 -8.52 -28.47
N LEU A 420 4.73 -8.76 -28.59
CA LEU A 420 5.50 -8.46 -29.80
C LEU A 420 5.18 -9.38 -30.99
N GLY A 421 4.35 -10.41 -30.79
CA GLY A 421 3.92 -11.35 -31.83
C GLY A 421 4.97 -12.41 -32.20
N LYS A 422 6.00 -12.59 -31.37
CA LYS A 422 7.05 -13.60 -31.58
C LYS A 422 6.63 -15.01 -31.14
N ILE A 423 5.76 -15.10 -30.14
CA ILE A 423 5.13 -16.34 -29.67
C ILE A 423 3.69 -16.34 -30.19
N LYS A 424 3.24 -17.46 -30.76
CA LYS A 424 1.85 -17.65 -31.22
C LYS A 424 1.29 -18.92 -30.60
N PHE A 425 0.08 -18.84 -30.06
CA PHE A 425 -0.68 -19.99 -29.55
C PHE A 425 -1.69 -20.47 -30.61
N TYR A 426 -2.21 -21.70 -30.46
CA TYR A 426 -3.02 -22.40 -31.47
C TYR A 426 -4.25 -21.60 -31.96
N HIS A 427 -4.86 -20.81 -31.09
CA HIS A 427 -6.06 -20.00 -31.38
C HIS A 427 -5.75 -18.55 -31.79
N ASP A 428 -4.48 -18.20 -32.00
CA ASP A 428 -4.07 -16.83 -32.27
C ASP A 428 -4.05 -16.48 -33.76
N SER A 429 -4.57 -15.30 -34.09
CA SER A 429 -4.64 -14.82 -35.48
C SER A 429 -3.31 -14.22 -35.93
N ASP A 430 -2.96 -14.39 -37.22
CA ASP A 430 -1.77 -13.79 -37.79
C ASP A 430 -1.78 -12.26 -37.73
N VAL A 431 -0.75 -11.69 -37.10
CA VAL A 431 -0.52 -10.25 -37.06
C VAL A 431 0.52 -9.82 -38.09
N LYS A 432 0.07 -9.15 -39.14
CA LYS A 432 0.96 -8.56 -40.17
C LYS A 432 1.69 -7.30 -39.70
N HIS A 433 1.08 -6.55 -38.78
CA HIS A 433 1.65 -5.33 -38.20
C HIS A 433 1.44 -5.30 -36.67
N LEU A 434 2.40 -4.72 -35.97
CA LEU A 434 2.38 -4.59 -34.52
C LEU A 434 1.54 -3.35 -34.14
N THR A 435 0.46 -3.54 -33.40
CA THR A 435 -0.38 -2.41 -32.99
C THR A 435 0.31 -1.60 -31.89
N ILE A 436 0.12 -0.28 -31.89
CA ILE A 436 0.69 0.64 -30.87
C ILE A 436 0.28 0.20 -29.46
N THR A 437 -0.95 -0.30 -29.30
CA THR A 437 -1.45 -0.82 -28.02
C THR A 437 -0.65 -2.02 -27.53
N ARG A 438 -0.39 -3.01 -28.40
CA ARG A 438 0.43 -4.17 -28.05
C ARG A 438 1.87 -3.77 -27.71
N LEU A 439 2.42 -2.81 -28.45
CA LEU A 439 3.76 -2.28 -28.18
C LEU A 439 3.83 -1.63 -26.79
N PHE A 440 2.85 -0.80 -26.42
CA PHE A 440 2.84 -0.15 -25.11
C PHE A 440 2.75 -1.15 -23.96
N PHE A 441 1.88 -2.17 -24.07
CA PHE A 441 1.80 -3.23 -23.07
C PHE A 441 3.05 -4.11 -23.03
N ALA A 442 3.70 -4.36 -24.17
CA ALA A 442 4.97 -5.08 -24.21
C ALA A 442 6.07 -4.28 -23.49
N ILE A 443 6.18 -2.98 -23.75
CA ILE A 443 7.10 -2.08 -23.05
C ILE A 443 6.80 -2.10 -21.54
N ALA A 444 5.53 -2.02 -21.14
CA ALA A 444 5.15 -2.10 -19.73
C ALA A 444 5.58 -3.44 -19.08
N ALA A 445 5.40 -4.56 -19.77
CA ALA A 445 5.81 -5.88 -19.29
C ALA A 445 7.34 -5.98 -19.14
N PHE A 446 8.11 -5.48 -20.10
CA PHE A 446 9.58 -5.46 -20.00
C PHE A 446 10.07 -4.50 -18.91
N THR A 447 9.48 -3.31 -18.79
CA THR A 447 9.79 -2.37 -17.71
C THR A 447 9.50 -2.98 -16.35
N PHE A 448 8.40 -3.72 -16.22
CA PHE A 448 8.07 -4.45 -14.99
C PHE A 448 9.10 -5.55 -14.69
N ALA A 449 9.52 -6.33 -15.69
CA ALA A 449 10.58 -7.32 -15.53
C ALA A 449 11.91 -6.67 -15.09
N LEU A 450 12.28 -5.54 -15.69
CA LEU A 450 13.49 -4.78 -15.32
C LEU A 450 13.40 -4.20 -13.90
N TYR A 451 12.22 -3.73 -13.49
CA TYR A 451 11.98 -3.24 -12.12
C TYR A 451 12.15 -4.35 -11.07
N LEU A 452 11.81 -5.59 -11.40
CA LEU A 452 11.96 -6.74 -10.50
C LEU A 452 13.41 -7.23 -10.33
N LEU A 453 14.27 -7.02 -11.33
CA LEU A 453 15.65 -7.52 -11.33
C LEU A 453 16.43 -7.17 -10.05
N PRO A 454 16.49 -5.90 -9.59
CA PRO A 454 17.19 -5.57 -8.35
C PRO A 454 16.69 -6.32 -7.11
N GLY A 455 15.43 -6.74 -7.10
CA GLY A 455 14.84 -7.50 -6.00
C GLY A 455 15.46 -8.89 -5.81
N MET A 456 16.00 -9.49 -6.87
CA MET A 456 16.73 -10.77 -6.78
C MET A 456 18.00 -10.68 -5.91
N TRP A 457 18.53 -9.46 -5.71
CA TRP A 457 19.73 -9.20 -4.91
C TRP A 457 19.42 -8.53 -3.56
N GLY A 458 18.15 -8.49 -3.17
CA GLY A 458 17.74 -7.94 -1.87
C GLY A 458 17.42 -6.45 -1.88
N ALA A 459 17.18 -5.83 -3.05
CA ALA A 459 16.65 -4.47 -3.08
C ALA A 459 15.22 -4.43 -2.52
N PRO A 460 14.87 -3.46 -1.66
CA PRO A 460 13.53 -3.35 -1.09
C PRO A 460 12.54 -2.88 -2.16
N LEU A 461 11.87 -3.83 -2.81
CA LEU A 461 10.80 -3.58 -3.79
C LEU A 461 9.52 -3.10 -3.07
N LYS A 462 9.54 -1.89 -2.49
CA LYS A 462 8.47 -1.35 -1.62
C LYS A 462 7.07 -1.52 -2.22
N ALA A 463 6.89 -1.19 -3.50
CA ALA A 463 5.59 -1.27 -4.18
C ALA A 463 4.99 -2.69 -4.27
N LEU A 464 5.83 -3.73 -4.19
CA LEU A 464 5.41 -5.15 -4.27
C LEU A 464 5.66 -5.91 -2.97
N SER A 465 6.06 -5.23 -1.90
CA SER A 465 6.42 -5.84 -0.62
C SER A 465 5.33 -6.72 -0.01
N GLY A 466 4.05 -6.36 -0.17
CA GLY A 466 2.93 -7.20 0.27
C GLY A 466 2.76 -8.50 -0.52
N TRP A 467 3.29 -8.56 -1.74
CA TRP A 467 3.14 -9.69 -2.65
C TRP A 467 4.35 -10.62 -2.61
N LEU A 468 5.54 -10.07 -2.41
CA LEU A 468 6.79 -10.83 -2.41
C LEU A 468 6.98 -11.65 -1.12
N PRO A 469 7.66 -12.80 -1.20
CA PRO A 469 8.17 -13.47 -0.02
C PRO A 469 9.13 -12.55 0.76
N PRO A 470 9.19 -12.69 2.09
CA PRO A 470 10.01 -11.84 2.94
C PRO A 470 11.51 -12.05 2.74
N ASP A 471 12.27 -11.01 3.03
CA ASP A 471 13.72 -10.91 2.79
C ASP A 471 14.57 -11.98 3.48
N TYR A 472 14.07 -12.62 4.54
CA TYR A 472 14.80 -13.69 5.23
C TYR A 472 14.82 -15.02 4.46
N THR A 473 13.94 -15.21 3.49
CA THR A 473 13.94 -16.39 2.60
C THR A 473 15.00 -16.30 1.51
N LEU A 474 15.59 -15.11 1.31
CA LEU A 474 16.59 -14.87 0.27
C LEU A 474 17.94 -15.47 0.68
N ASP A 475 18.47 -16.42 -0.08
CA ASP A 475 19.77 -17.04 0.20
C ASP A 475 20.92 -16.05 -0.05
N PHE A 476 20.82 -15.23 -1.10
CA PHE A 476 21.86 -14.26 -1.48
C PHE A 476 21.37 -12.81 -1.37
N ASN A 477 21.86 -12.10 -0.35
CA ASN A 477 21.55 -10.69 -0.12
C ASN A 477 22.82 -9.83 -0.17
N LEU A 478 22.92 -8.95 -1.17
CA LEU A 478 24.10 -8.10 -1.39
C LEU A 478 24.36 -7.14 -0.22
N SER A 479 23.28 -6.70 0.45
CA SER A 479 23.34 -5.80 1.61
C SER A 479 23.95 -6.49 2.83
N ARG A 480 23.66 -7.78 3.05
CA ARG A 480 24.27 -8.57 4.14
C ARG A 480 25.76 -8.80 3.91
N VAL A 481 26.17 -9.01 2.66
CA VAL A 481 27.60 -9.18 2.29
C VAL A 481 28.40 -7.91 2.60
N HIS A 482 27.86 -6.72 2.35
CA HIS A 482 28.53 -5.46 2.68
C HIS A 482 28.65 -5.21 4.19
N ILE A 483 27.65 -5.62 4.97
CA ILE A 483 27.71 -5.52 6.44
C ILE A 483 28.76 -6.47 7.01
N ASN A 484 28.86 -7.70 6.49
CA ASN A 484 29.87 -8.66 6.94
C ASN A 484 31.29 -8.33 6.46
N ALA A 485 31.45 -7.61 5.34
CA ALA A 485 32.76 -7.13 4.87
C ALA A 485 33.28 -5.90 5.64
N GLY A 486 32.42 -5.21 6.41
CA GLY A 486 32.77 -4.03 7.21
C GLY A 486 32.72 -4.25 8.73
N SER A 487 32.26 -5.40 9.22
CA SER A 487 32.07 -5.67 10.65
C SER A 487 33.08 -6.71 11.15
N ASN A 488 34.25 -6.22 11.58
CA ASN A 488 35.25 -6.97 12.35
C ASN A 488 35.23 -6.56 13.84
N ASN A 489 34.07 -6.22 14.39
CA ASN A 489 33.94 -5.94 15.83
C ASN A 489 32.73 -6.70 16.40
N SER A 490 32.96 -7.94 16.81
CA SER A 490 32.11 -8.64 17.77
C SER A 490 32.47 -8.17 19.18
N ASP A 491 32.01 -6.99 19.57
CA ASP A 491 31.87 -6.69 20.99
C ASP A 491 30.64 -7.44 21.48
N GLU A 492 30.86 -8.61 22.10
CA GLU A 492 29.88 -9.28 22.94
C GLU A 492 29.50 -8.36 24.10
N THR A 493 28.56 -7.46 23.85
CA THR A 493 27.89 -6.74 24.92
C THR A 493 26.98 -7.77 25.60
N LYS A 494 27.35 -8.22 26.80
CA LYS A 494 26.53 -9.10 27.64
C LYS A 494 25.18 -8.43 27.90
N SER A 495 24.19 -8.70 27.06
CA SER A 495 22.80 -8.30 27.30
C SER A 495 22.28 -9.01 28.54
N ALA A 496 21.56 -8.28 29.40
CA ALA A 496 20.99 -8.82 30.63
C ALA A 496 19.84 -9.82 30.37
N ALA A 497 19.25 -9.79 29.18
CA ALA A 497 18.22 -10.74 28.75
C ALA A 497 18.81 -11.94 28.02
N LEU A 498 18.19 -13.10 28.25
CA LEU A 498 18.46 -14.33 27.49
C LEU A 498 18.03 -14.12 26.02
N PRO A 499 18.80 -14.64 25.04
CA PRO A 499 18.39 -14.58 23.64
C PRO A 499 17.11 -15.40 23.41
N PRO A 500 16.30 -15.05 22.40
CA PRO A 500 15.09 -15.80 22.07
C PRO A 500 15.43 -17.25 21.71
N LYS A 501 14.74 -18.20 22.33
CA LYS A 501 14.93 -19.65 22.13
C LYS A 501 13.70 -20.30 21.54
N LYS A 502 12.50 -19.95 22.01
CA LYS A 502 11.27 -20.59 21.51
C LYS A 502 10.94 -20.07 20.13
N PHE A 503 10.80 -20.99 19.18
CA PHE A 503 10.52 -20.73 17.76
C PHE A 503 11.56 -19.87 17.02
N ALA A 504 12.66 -19.46 17.66
CA ALA A 504 13.72 -18.64 17.07
C ALA A 504 14.48 -19.37 15.95
N ASP A 505 14.55 -20.71 15.99
CA ASP A 505 15.11 -21.53 14.91
C ASP A 505 14.25 -21.52 13.64
N LYS A 506 12.97 -21.15 13.80
CA LYS A 506 11.92 -21.29 12.79
C LYS A 506 11.43 -19.94 12.25
N ILE A 507 11.60 -18.86 13.00
CA ILE A 507 11.04 -17.54 12.71
C ILE A 507 12.16 -16.51 12.86
N SER A 508 12.20 -15.54 11.95
CA SER A 508 13.21 -14.48 11.97
C SER A 508 12.54 -13.13 11.86
N ALA A 509 13.00 -12.17 12.66
CA ALA A 509 12.50 -10.81 12.60
C ALA A 509 13.03 -10.08 11.36
N PRO A 510 12.25 -9.15 10.78
CA PRO A 510 12.71 -8.33 9.67
C PRO A 510 13.82 -7.35 10.09
N HIS A 511 14.61 -6.89 9.11
CA HIS A 511 15.61 -5.81 9.25
C HIS A 511 16.69 -6.00 10.32
N GLY A 512 16.94 -7.24 10.76
CA GLY A 512 17.96 -7.53 11.78
C GLY A 512 17.54 -7.13 13.21
N LEU A 513 16.25 -6.88 13.44
CA LEU A 513 15.72 -6.67 14.78
C LEU A 513 15.82 -7.97 15.61
N THR A 514 15.94 -7.84 16.93
CA THR A 514 15.80 -8.98 17.85
C THR A 514 14.34 -9.06 18.30
N ALA A 515 13.64 -10.12 17.90
CA ALA A 515 12.25 -10.37 18.31
C ALA A 515 12.12 -11.70 19.06
N TYR A 516 11.19 -11.74 20.01
CA TYR A 516 10.75 -12.96 20.68
C TYR A 516 9.47 -13.46 20.01
N PHE A 517 9.30 -14.78 19.91
CA PHE A 517 8.16 -15.42 19.24
C PHE A 517 7.22 -16.16 20.21
N ASP A 518 7.54 -16.11 21.50
CA ASP A 518 6.72 -16.60 22.60
C ASP A 518 6.49 -15.45 23.59
N LEU A 519 5.24 -15.27 24.00
CA LEU A 519 4.84 -14.13 24.83
C LEU A 519 5.56 -14.15 26.20
N ASP A 520 5.65 -15.32 26.84
CA ASP A 520 6.25 -15.44 28.16
C ASP A 520 7.76 -15.15 28.14
N GLU A 521 8.43 -15.61 27.08
CA GLU A 521 9.85 -15.33 26.87
C GLU A 521 10.10 -13.83 26.64
N GLY A 522 9.26 -13.19 25.83
CA GLY A 522 9.31 -11.75 25.59
C GLY A 522 9.04 -10.93 26.86
N ILE A 523 8.08 -11.34 27.70
CA ILE A 523 7.80 -10.69 28.98
C ILE A 523 8.98 -10.85 29.95
N ALA A 524 9.59 -12.04 30.02
CA ALA A 524 10.76 -12.26 30.85
C ALA A 524 11.95 -11.37 30.42
N ALA A 525 12.16 -11.22 29.12
CA ALA A 525 13.17 -10.31 28.58
C ALA A 525 12.86 -8.83 28.88
N ALA A 526 11.60 -8.43 28.76
CA ALA A 526 11.14 -7.08 29.13
C ALA A 526 11.38 -6.76 30.61
N LYS A 527 11.14 -7.73 31.51
CA LYS A 527 11.47 -7.62 32.94
C LYS A 527 12.96 -7.44 33.18
N ALA A 528 13.79 -8.21 32.48
CA ALA A 528 15.24 -8.15 32.63
C ALA A 528 15.86 -6.84 32.07
N LEU A 529 15.25 -6.28 31.03
CA LEU A 529 15.75 -5.09 30.34
C LEU A 529 15.10 -3.77 30.81
N HIS A 530 14.07 -3.83 31.66
CA HIS A 530 13.26 -2.68 32.08
C HIS A 530 12.74 -1.88 30.89
N LYS A 531 12.11 -2.58 29.93
CA LYS A 531 11.55 -1.98 28.71
C LYS A 531 10.10 -2.42 28.50
N PRO A 532 9.27 -1.56 27.89
CA PRO A 532 7.94 -1.97 27.44
C PRO A 532 8.02 -3.03 26.34
N VAL A 533 6.99 -3.88 26.28
CA VAL A 533 6.82 -4.87 25.21
C VAL A 533 6.02 -4.24 24.08
N MET A 534 6.56 -4.35 22.86
CA MET A 534 5.84 -4.09 21.63
C MET A 534 5.35 -5.43 21.07
N LEU A 535 4.03 -5.65 21.12
CA LEU A 535 3.38 -6.80 20.51
C LEU A 535 3.10 -6.50 19.04
N ASP A 536 3.59 -7.37 18.16
CA ASP A 536 3.34 -7.39 16.73
C ASP A 536 2.54 -8.66 16.39
N PHE A 537 1.21 -8.53 16.28
CA PHE A 537 0.37 -9.61 15.77
C PHE A 537 0.47 -9.62 14.25
N THR A 538 1.08 -10.68 13.74
CA THR A 538 1.50 -10.79 12.33
C THR A 538 1.15 -12.17 11.78
N GLY A 539 1.43 -12.38 10.50
CA GLY A 539 1.34 -13.69 9.88
C GLY A 539 2.27 -13.85 8.69
N TYR A 540 2.62 -15.08 8.37
CA TYR A 540 3.41 -15.45 7.20
C TYR A 540 2.73 -15.01 5.89
N SER A 541 1.42 -15.24 5.82
CA SER A 541 0.61 -14.92 4.64
C SER A 541 0.04 -13.49 4.64
N CYS A 542 0.31 -12.71 5.68
CA CYS A 542 -0.24 -11.37 5.88
C CYS A 542 0.45 -10.33 4.98
N SER A 543 -0.21 -10.00 3.86
CA SER A 543 0.32 -9.04 2.88
C SER A 543 0.48 -7.62 3.47
N ASN A 544 -0.48 -7.17 4.28
CA ASN A 544 -0.43 -5.85 4.91
C ASN A 544 0.71 -5.75 5.95
N CYS A 545 1.01 -6.85 6.66
CA CYS A 545 2.13 -6.92 7.61
C CYS A 545 3.46 -6.73 6.87
N ARG A 546 3.66 -7.46 5.76
CA ARG A 546 4.88 -7.31 4.94
C ARG A 546 5.03 -5.90 4.37
N ARG A 547 3.91 -5.22 4.05
CA ARG A 547 3.93 -3.81 3.63
C ARG A 547 4.35 -2.87 4.74
N MET A 548 3.81 -3.01 5.95
CA MET A 548 4.27 -2.24 7.10
C MET A 548 5.76 -2.43 7.35
N GLU A 549 6.24 -3.67 7.28
CA GLU A 549 7.67 -3.98 7.43
C GLU A 549 8.53 -3.27 6.37
N ALA A 550 8.11 -3.30 5.11
CA ALA A 550 8.90 -2.74 4.01
C ALA A 550 8.76 -1.22 3.85
N GLU A 551 7.59 -0.66 4.13
CA GLU A 551 7.28 0.76 3.91
C GLU A 551 7.57 1.60 5.17
N VAL A 552 7.27 1.08 6.37
CA VAL A 552 7.38 1.81 7.65
C VAL A 552 8.57 1.33 8.48
N TRP A 553 8.70 0.02 8.74
CA TRP A 553 9.79 -0.47 9.58
C TRP A 553 11.15 -0.41 8.90
N SER A 554 11.23 -0.19 7.59
CA SER A 554 12.51 0.05 6.91
C SER A 554 13.06 1.46 7.17
N ASP A 555 12.28 2.36 7.76
CA ASP A 555 12.72 3.70 8.10
C ASP A 555 13.73 3.67 9.27
N PRO A 556 14.91 4.32 9.16
CA PRO A 556 15.93 4.30 10.20
C PRO A 556 15.45 4.81 11.57
N GLU A 557 14.56 5.80 11.58
CA GLU A 557 14.08 6.45 12.81
C GLU A 557 13.08 5.56 13.55
N VAL A 558 12.32 4.75 12.80
CA VAL A 558 11.46 3.68 13.33
C VAL A 558 12.30 2.52 13.88
N LEU A 559 13.27 2.01 13.10
CA LEU A 559 14.15 0.92 13.54
C LEU A 559 14.87 1.24 14.84
N LYS A 560 15.40 2.47 14.93
CA LYS A 560 16.07 2.95 16.13
C LYS A 560 15.13 2.93 17.34
N ARG A 561 13.91 3.42 17.20
CA ARG A 561 12.93 3.40 18.31
C ARG A 561 12.57 2.00 18.75
N ILE A 562 12.27 1.10 17.80
CA ILE A 562 11.88 -0.27 18.12
C ILE A 562 13.02 -0.97 18.87
N SER A 563 14.24 -0.90 18.34
CA SER A 563 15.41 -1.56 18.93
C SER A 563 15.87 -0.97 20.27
N GLU A 564 15.87 0.36 20.41
CA GLU A 564 16.37 1.02 21.62
C GLU A 564 15.34 1.02 22.75
N ASN A 565 14.05 1.20 22.45
CA ASN A 565 13.05 1.49 23.46
C ASN A 565 12.12 0.32 23.82
N PHE A 566 12.03 -0.72 22.97
CA PHE A 566 11.04 -1.79 23.16
C PHE A 566 11.69 -3.18 23.15
N VAL A 567 11.02 -4.12 23.79
CA VAL A 567 11.21 -5.56 23.53
C VAL A 567 10.16 -5.98 22.50
N LEU A 568 10.61 -6.32 21.30
CA LEU A 568 9.72 -6.75 20.22
C LEU A 568 9.29 -8.21 20.43
N VAL A 569 7.98 -8.44 20.42
CA VAL A 569 7.38 -9.77 20.47
C VAL A 569 6.46 -9.93 19.27
N SER A 570 6.88 -10.74 18.30
CA SER A 570 6.12 -11.00 17.07
C SER A 570 5.33 -12.30 17.21
N LEU A 571 4.00 -12.17 17.32
CA LEU A 571 3.07 -13.28 17.50
C LEU A 571 2.44 -13.64 16.15
N TYR A 572 2.87 -14.76 15.59
CA TYR A 572 2.34 -15.27 14.32
C TYR A 572 1.03 -15.99 14.57
N VAL A 573 -0.07 -15.48 14.00
CA VAL A 573 -1.42 -16.07 14.15
C VAL A 573 -1.69 -17.22 13.19
N ASP A 574 -0.84 -17.40 12.17
CA ASP A 574 -0.89 -18.47 11.18
C ASP A 574 0.25 -19.50 11.34
N GLU A 575 0.83 -19.59 12.55
CA GLU A 575 1.87 -20.58 12.89
C GLU A 575 1.26 -21.97 13.14
N PRO A 576 1.57 -22.98 12.30
CA PRO A 576 0.94 -24.29 12.36
C PRO A 576 1.54 -25.23 13.42
N THR A 577 2.58 -24.82 14.16
CA THR A 577 3.18 -25.68 15.19
C THR A 577 2.15 -26.05 16.26
N GLU A 578 1.85 -27.34 16.41
CA GLU A 578 0.93 -27.86 17.42
C GLU A 578 1.43 -27.61 18.85
N LEU A 579 0.50 -27.27 19.74
CA LEU A 579 0.75 -27.17 21.17
C LEU A 579 0.84 -28.56 21.80
N ALA A 580 1.57 -28.66 22.90
CA ALA A 580 1.61 -29.85 23.73
C ALA A 580 0.19 -30.15 24.27
N ALA A 581 -0.13 -31.42 24.49
CA ALA A 581 -1.49 -31.86 24.81
C ALA A 581 -2.06 -31.24 26.10
N ASP A 582 -1.19 -30.85 27.03
CA ASP A 582 -1.49 -30.16 28.29
C ASP A 582 -1.67 -28.64 28.14
N GLU A 583 -1.15 -28.05 27.06
CA GLU A 583 -1.34 -26.64 26.71
C GLU A 583 -2.57 -26.40 25.82
N ARG A 584 -3.18 -27.46 25.26
CA ARG A 584 -4.40 -27.35 24.45
C ARG A 584 -5.61 -27.05 25.34
N TYR A 585 -6.42 -26.08 24.92
CA TYR A 585 -7.62 -25.69 25.66
C TYR A 585 -8.74 -25.29 24.72
N LYS A 586 -9.95 -25.22 25.28
CA LYS A 586 -11.13 -24.69 24.60
C LYS A 586 -11.35 -23.25 25.06
N ASN A 587 -11.36 -22.31 24.12
CA ASN A 587 -11.50 -20.89 24.48
C ASN A 587 -12.93 -20.53 24.90
N ALA A 588 -13.15 -19.29 25.34
CA ALA A 588 -14.46 -18.80 25.78
C ALA A 588 -15.55 -18.84 24.69
N ARG A 589 -15.15 -18.96 23.42
CA ARG A 589 -16.05 -19.07 22.26
C ARG A 589 -16.38 -20.53 21.89
N GLY A 590 -15.77 -21.49 22.58
CA GLY A 590 -15.95 -22.91 22.31
C GLY A 590 -15.14 -23.42 21.11
N GLU A 591 -14.14 -22.68 20.64
CA GLU A 591 -13.18 -23.13 19.64
C GLU A 591 -12.03 -23.89 20.32
N GLU A 592 -11.51 -24.93 19.66
CA GLU A 592 -10.33 -25.65 20.13
C GLU A 592 -9.06 -24.89 19.74
N VAL A 593 -8.17 -24.70 20.71
CA VAL A 593 -6.86 -24.06 20.52
C VAL A 593 -5.81 -25.16 20.50
N GLU A 594 -5.39 -25.54 19.29
CA GLU A 594 -4.54 -26.72 19.07
C GLU A 594 -3.10 -26.38 18.67
N ASN A 595 -2.87 -25.20 18.11
CA ASN A 595 -1.56 -24.74 17.62
C ASN A 595 -1.21 -23.34 18.16
N VAL A 596 0.05 -22.95 17.97
CA VAL A 596 0.59 -21.66 18.42
C VAL A 596 -0.15 -20.48 17.78
N GLY A 597 -0.53 -20.59 16.51
CA GLY A 597 -1.32 -19.58 15.80
C GLY A 597 -2.67 -19.32 16.45
N ASP A 598 -3.42 -20.39 16.77
CA ASP A 598 -4.71 -20.32 17.45
C ASP A 598 -4.59 -19.67 18.83
N ARG A 599 -3.52 -19.99 19.59
CA ARG A 599 -3.25 -19.38 20.90
C ARG A 599 -2.97 -17.89 20.78
N ASN A 600 -2.15 -17.50 19.80
CA ASN A 600 -1.82 -16.11 19.54
C ASN A 600 -3.05 -15.30 19.12
N LEU A 601 -3.89 -15.86 18.23
CA LEU A 601 -5.13 -15.25 17.80
C LEU A 601 -6.14 -15.14 18.96
N ASP A 602 -6.24 -16.16 19.81
CA ASP A 602 -7.11 -16.13 20.99
C ASP A 602 -6.67 -15.07 22.00
N TYR A 603 -5.36 -14.89 22.19
CA TYR A 603 -4.79 -13.82 23.00
C TYR A 603 -5.10 -12.43 22.42
N GLU A 604 -4.93 -12.25 21.10
CA GLU A 604 -5.26 -11.00 20.39
C GLU A 604 -6.70 -10.56 20.68
N ILE A 605 -7.64 -11.51 20.56
CA ILE A 605 -9.07 -11.26 20.69
C ILE A 605 -9.46 -11.06 22.15
N THR A 606 -8.97 -11.92 23.05
CA THR A 606 -9.35 -11.85 24.46
C THR A 606 -8.79 -10.61 25.13
N LYS A 607 -7.55 -10.22 24.80
CA LYS A 607 -6.89 -9.08 25.43
C LYS A 607 -7.24 -7.76 24.77
N PHE A 608 -7.33 -7.72 23.45
CA PHE A 608 -7.47 -6.48 22.68
C PHE A 608 -8.80 -6.36 21.94
N GLY A 609 -9.61 -7.42 21.82
CA GLY A 609 -10.87 -7.39 21.08
C GLY A 609 -10.65 -7.01 19.61
N SER A 610 -9.64 -7.59 18.98
CA SER A 610 -9.30 -7.43 17.57
C SER A 610 -8.88 -8.77 16.99
N ASN A 611 -9.07 -8.94 15.69
CA ASN A 611 -8.80 -10.16 14.93
C ASN A 611 -8.18 -9.84 13.56
N ALA A 612 -7.44 -8.73 13.47
CA ALA A 612 -7.01 -8.15 12.21
C ALA A 612 -5.52 -7.83 12.25
N GLN A 613 -4.76 -8.36 11.29
CA GLN A 613 -3.31 -8.21 11.22
C GLN A 613 -2.92 -7.32 10.02
N PRO A 614 -1.86 -6.49 10.15
CA PRO A 614 -1.02 -6.30 11.32
C PRO A 614 -1.77 -5.57 12.44
N LEU A 615 -1.46 -5.91 13.69
CA LEU A 615 -1.89 -5.16 14.86
C LEU A 615 -0.70 -4.94 15.79
N TYR A 616 -0.41 -3.67 16.07
CA TYR A 616 0.63 -3.26 16.99
C TYR A 616 0.02 -2.78 18.31
N MET A 617 0.37 -3.44 19.41
CA MET A 617 -0.06 -3.10 20.77
C MET A 617 1.14 -2.99 21.70
N PHE A 618 0.99 -2.22 22.78
CA PHE A 618 2.07 -1.98 23.74
C PHE A 618 1.62 -2.34 25.15
N ILE A 619 2.42 -3.15 25.84
CA ILE A 619 2.13 -3.60 27.20
C ILE A 619 3.35 -3.47 28.11
N THR A 620 3.10 -3.37 29.42
CA THR A 620 4.12 -3.53 30.44
C THR A 620 4.50 -5.00 30.62
N ALA A 621 5.58 -5.25 31.36
CA ALA A 621 5.97 -6.58 31.80
C ALA A 621 4.91 -7.32 32.65
N ASP A 622 3.99 -6.59 33.27
CA ASP A 622 2.84 -7.16 34.00
C ASP A 622 1.57 -7.23 33.13
N GLN A 623 1.75 -7.12 31.81
CA GLN A 623 0.70 -7.18 30.80
C GLN A 623 -0.39 -6.11 30.94
N LYS A 624 -0.06 -4.96 31.53
CA LYS A 624 -0.95 -3.80 31.52
C LYS A 624 -0.80 -3.05 30.20
N ILE A 625 -1.92 -2.64 29.62
CA ILE A 625 -1.97 -2.00 28.30
C ILE A 625 -1.53 -0.55 28.43
N LEU A 626 -0.49 -0.16 27.67
CA LEU A 626 0.08 1.19 27.66
C LEU A 626 -0.68 2.15 26.73
N SER A 627 -1.31 1.61 25.68
CA SER A 627 -2.10 2.39 24.73
C SER A 627 -3.32 1.61 24.28
N ASN A 628 -4.50 2.25 24.33
CA ASN A 628 -5.75 1.70 23.80
C ASN A 628 -5.88 1.90 22.28
N ILE A 629 -4.88 2.49 21.63
CA ILE A 629 -4.87 2.65 20.17
C ILE A 629 -4.48 1.30 19.55
N LYS A 630 -5.42 0.71 18.82
CA LYS A 630 -5.21 -0.49 18.01
C LYS A 630 -4.62 -0.08 16.67
N TYR A 631 -3.28 -0.02 16.58
CA TYR A 631 -2.64 0.42 15.35
C TYR A 631 -2.63 -0.73 14.33
N GLY A 632 -3.47 -0.61 13.30
CA GLY A 632 -3.59 -1.58 12.22
C GLY A 632 -2.64 -1.29 11.04
N TYR A 633 -3.04 -1.68 9.83
CA TYR A 633 -2.34 -1.28 8.61
C TYR A 633 -2.50 0.23 8.34
N ASP A 634 -1.42 0.99 8.50
CA ASP A 634 -1.33 2.39 8.11
C ASP A 634 0.13 2.74 7.79
N PRO A 635 0.48 2.92 6.49
CA PRO A 635 1.86 3.13 6.06
C PRO A 635 2.41 4.55 6.33
N ASP A 636 1.72 5.38 7.13
CA ASP A 636 2.22 6.69 7.56
C ASP A 636 3.30 6.57 8.65
N ILE A 637 4.55 6.88 8.27
CA ILE A 637 5.74 6.80 9.12
C ILE A 637 5.63 7.75 10.32
N ASP A 638 5.19 9.00 10.11
CA ASP A 638 5.11 10.00 11.18
C ASP A 638 4.06 9.62 12.21
N LYS A 639 2.94 9.04 11.75
CA LYS A 639 1.87 8.54 12.63
C LYS A 639 2.34 7.33 13.45
N PHE A 640 3.10 6.43 12.85
CA PHE A 640 3.68 5.28 13.56
C PHE A 640 4.74 5.71 14.58
N ILE A 641 5.60 6.68 14.24
CA ILE A 641 6.58 7.26 15.19
C ILE A 641 5.87 7.87 16.40
N LYS A 642 4.83 8.68 16.18
CA LYS A 642 4.02 9.25 17.28
C LYS A 642 3.40 8.17 18.15
N HIS A 643 3.01 7.04 17.57
CA HIS A 643 2.45 5.93 18.31
C HIS A 643 3.50 5.25 19.22
N LEU A 644 4.71 5.02 18.70
CA LEU A 644 5.85 4.50 19.47
C LEU A 644 6.23 5.46 20.60
N ASP A 645 6.38 6.75 20.30
CA ASP A 645 6.77 7.76 21.29
C ASP A 645 5.72 7.90 22.40
N ALA A 646 4.42 7.83 22.06
CA ALA A 646 3.34 7.84 23.04
C ALA A 646 3.35 6.60 23.94
N ALA A 647 3.63 5.41 23.39
CA ALA A 647 3.73 4.18 24.18
C ALA A 647 4.91 4.21 25.14
N LYS A 648 6.06 4.74 24.71
CA LYS A 648 7.23 4.94 25.57
C LYS A 648 6.92 5.92 26.71
N ALA A 649 6.33 7.07 26.40
CA ALA A 649 5.96 8.06 27.41
C ALA A 649 4.95 7.50 28.43
N ALA A 650 3.99 6.69 27.97
CA ALA A 650 3.04 6.01 28.86
C ALA A 650 3.75 5.05 29.83
N PHE A 651 4.73 4.27 29.34
CA PHE A 651 5.54 3.38 30.16
C PHE A 651 6.32 4.12 31.24
N GLU A 652 7.04 5.20 30.85
CA GLU A 652 7.81 6.01 31.78
C GLU A 652 6.91 6.66 32.86
N SER A 653 5.69 7.08 32.49
CA SER A 653 4.72 7.62 33.43
C SER A 653 4.18 6.58 34.42
N GLU A 654 4.12 5.31 34.00
CA GLU A 654 3.63 4.21 34.82
C GLU A 654 4.71 3.71 35.79
N GLU A 655 5.97 3.67 35.38
CA GLU A 655 7.10 3.37 36.28
C GLU A 655 7.38 4.50 37.28
N ALA A 656 7.06 5.75 36.92
CA ALA A 656 7.18 6.90 37.82
C ALA A 656 6.02 7.02 38.83
N ALA A 657 4.98 6.19 38.72
CA ALA A 657 3.88 6.16 39.67
C ALA A 657 4.33 5.45 40.97
N PRO A 658 4.18 6.09 42.14
CA PRO A 658 4.75 5.62 43.41
C PRO A 658 4.09 4.37 43.99
#